data_AF-A0A1X1VWH1-F1
#
_entry.id   AF-A0A1X1VWH1-F1
#
_cell.length_a   1.000
_cell.length_b   1.000
_cell.length_c   1.000
_cell.angle_alpha   90.00
_cell.angle_beta   90.00
_cell.angle_gamma   90.00
#
_symmetry.space_group_name_H-M   'P 1'
#
loop_
_entity.id
_entity.type
_entity.pdbx_description
1 polymer ?
#
loop_
_entity_poly.entity_id
_entity_poly.type
_entity_poly.pdbx_seq_one_letter_code
_entity_poly.pdbx_strand_id
1 'polypeptide(L)'
;MTSPTASRTAADTRSPCLSISPARRNVIFMALMLGVLVAAMDQTIVVPALPTIVDELGASVHQSWAITSYLLGGTIVVVVAGKLGDLLGRKRVLQGSVLVFLLGSVLCGMAQTMTMLAIARAVQGVGAGAISVTAAALVGEAFPLRDRGRYQGILGAVFGVTTVAGPLLGGFCTDYLHWRWAFWINLPISIVVIAVAATAIPALPRRPKPAIDYLGIMVIALATTALITATSLGGSTYSWGSTPIMGLFVGATVALGVFVWVEGRAAAGILPPRLFRNQVFAVCSVLSLMVGFAMLGALTFVPMYLRYVEGASATISGLRTLPMVVGLLTTSVGAGVMVGRTGRYKIFPVAGTALMSIAFLLLSRMDESTPWLVQSLYLVLLGAGIGLSMQVLILIVQNTSRFEDLGVATSGVTFFRVVGASFGAAIFGALFATFLGRRIGPALAASGAPVEAAHSPAVLHRLPHYVASPIVRAYAESLNQVFLWAAAVALAGFILALFLREVPLADIHDSPACLGDGFAVPRTKTPEDVLEIAVTHLLHEAPEVRLPNLAAAYQDSELDVAALWGVLRIYQYERFFETAKLTDIAKHLHLPHQVLEPVFDRLVQTGYASRDGDILSLTAAGLGQVEVLSGLLRKWLVDHLAVAPGVQQQPDHQEFEAALQRLTDGVLVQRDWYEDLDELAPAGTLAAAR
;
A
#
# COMPACT_ATOMS: atom_id res chain seq x y z
N MET A 1 4.77 36.85 -52.66
CA MET A 1 5.28 35.63 -52.02
C MET A 1 5.14 35.81 -50.51
N THR A 2 4.01 35.37 -49.98
CA THR A 2 3.62 35.54 -48.57
C THR A 2 3.13 34.18 -48.09
N SER A 3 3.97 33.51 -47.31
CA SER A 3 3.64 32.22 -46.70
C SER A 3 2.66 32.44 -45.54
N PRO A 4 1.52 31.73 -45.48
CA PRO A 4 0.60 31.82 -44.36
C PRO A 4 1.14 31.00 -43.19
N THR A 5 1.38 31.66 -42.06
CA THR A 5 1.70 31.02 -40.78
C THR A 5 0.39 30.44 -40.23
N ALA A 6 0.20 29.13 -40.40
CA ALA A 6 -0.92 28.43 -39.79
C ALA A 6 -0.78 28.46 -38.26
N SER A 7 -1.64 29.23 -37.60
CA SER A 7 -1.89 29.15 -36.17
C SER A 7 -2.41 27.76 -35.86
N ARG A 8 -1.56 26.90 -35.27
CA ARG A 8 -2.01 25.66 -34.64
C ARG A 8 -3.00 26.04 -33.54
N THR A 9 -4.27 25.76 -33.80
CA THR A 9 -5.33 25.65 -32.81
C THR A 9 -4.82 24.79 -31.66
N ALA A 10 -4.63 25.42 -30.50
CA ALA A 10 -4.42 24.72 -29.24
C ALA A 10 -5.69 23.93 -28.97
N ALA A 11 -5.66 22.65 -29.34
CA ALA A 11 -6.71 21.71 -28.99
C ALA A 11 -6.82 21.68 -27.47
N ASP A 12 -8.00 22.11 -27.01
CA ASP A 12 -8.52 22.01 -25.66
C ASP A 12 -8.27 20.59 -25.12
N THR A 13 -7.17 20.41 -24.39
CA THR A 13 -6.85 19.15 -23.70
C THR A 13 -7.41 19.24 -22.30
N ARG A 14 -8.75 19.38 -22.21
CA ARG A 14 -9.48 18.99 -21.02
C ARG A 14 -9.31 17.48 -20.86
N SER A 15 -8.37 17.08 -20.02
CA SER A 15 -8.27 15.69 -19.55
C SER A 15 -9.63 15.27 -19.00
N PRO A 16 -10.31 14.26 -19.59
CA PRO A 16 -11.50 13.72 -18.98
C PRO A 16 -11.06 13.02 -17.71
N CYS A 17 -11.33 13.63 -16.55
CA CYS A 17 -11.24 12.98 -15.26
C CYS A 17 -12.14 11.73 -15.29
N LEU A 18 -11.57 10.57 -15.60
CA LEU A 18 -12.20 9.28 -15.39
C LEU A 18 -12.33 9.07 -13.88
N SER A 19 -13.37 9.63 -13.28
CA SER A 19 -13.83 9.25 -11.95
C SER A 19 -14.13 7.75 -11.98
N ILE A 20 -13.21 6.91 -11.50
CA ILE A 20 -13.46 5.48 -11.35
C ILE A 20 -14.65 5.35 -10.41
N SER A 21 -15.78 4.89 -10.95
CA SER A 21 -17.00 4.73 -10.16
C SER A 21 -16.75 3.84 -8.94
N PRO A 22 -17.44 4.07 -7.80
CA PRO A 22 -17.30 3.23 -6.61
C PRO A 22 -17.48 1.73 -6.89
N ALA A 23 -18.41 1.40 -7.80
CA ALA A 23 -18.64 0.03 -8.25
C ALA A 23 -17.41 -0.57 -8.95
N ARG A 24 -16.80 0.18 -9.88
CA ARG A 24 -15.58 -0.24 -10.59
C ARG A 24 -14.40 -0.41 -9.62
N ARG A 25 -14.30 0.47 -8.62
CA ARG A 25 -13.28 0.41 -7.57
C ARG A 25 -13.38 -0.86 -6.71
N ASN A 26 -14.60 -1.25 -6.32
CA ASN A 26 -14.83 -2.49 -5.57
C ASN A 26 -14.52 -3.73 -6.41
N VAL A 27 -14.87 -3.73 -7.69
CA VAL A 27 -14.55 -4.82 -8.62
C VAL A 27 -13.04 -4.99 -8.79
N ILE A 28 -12.29 -3.88 -8.94
CA ILE A 28 -10.82 -3.91 -8.95
C ILE A 28 -10.29 -4.52 -7.66
N PHE A 29 -10.78 -4.05 -6.49
CA PHE A 29 -10.31 -4.57 -5.21
C PHE A 29 -10.58 -6.06 -5.03
N MET A 30 -11.76 -6.55 -5.43
CA MET A 30 -12.09 -7.98 -5.39
C MET A 30 -11.12 -8.79 -6.24
N ALA A 31 -10.74 -8.32 -7.44
CA ALA A 31 -9.74 -8.99 -8.27
C ALA A 31 -8.35 -9.00 -7.63
N LEU A 32 -7.92 -7.90 -7.00
CA LEU A 32 -6.66 -7.85 -6.25
C LEU A 32 -6.68 -8.82 -5.07
N MET A 33 -7.80 -8.86 -4.35
CA MET A 33 -8.02 -9.73 -3.20
C MET A 33 -7.95 -11.20 -3.61
N LEU A 34 -8.63 -11.58 -4.70
CA LEU A 34 -8.58 -12.93 -5.27
C LEU A 34 -7.17 -13.30 -5.77
N GLY A 35 -6.44 -12.36 -6.38
CA GLY A 35 -5.06 -12.60 -6.80
C GLY A 35 -4.13 -12.91 -5.62
N VAL A 36 -4.19 -12.09 -4.56
CA VAL A 36 -3.41 -12.32 -3.32
C VAL A 36 -3.85 -13.60 -2.61
N LEU A 37 -5.16 -13.89 -2.60
CA LEU A 37 -5.72 -15.13 -2.03
C LEU A 37 -5.11 -16.35 -2.71
N VAL A 38 -5.16 -16.41 -4.03
CA VAL A 38 -4.64 -17.55 -4.80
C VAL A 38 -3.14 -17.71 -4.59
N ALA A 39 -2.39 -16.61 -4.62
CA ALA A 39 -0.97 -16.63 -4.33
C ALA A 39 -0.68 -17.22 -2.92
N ALA A 40 -1.27 -16.65 -1.86
CA ALA A 40 -0.98 -17.09 -0.49
C ALA A 40 -1.55 -18.49 -0.15
N MET A 41 -2.70 -18.86 -0.73
CA MET A 41 -3.29 -20.19 -0.55
C MET A 41 -2.43 -21.28 -1.17
N ASP A 42 -1.92 -21.06 -2.37
CA ASP A 42 -1.07 -22.01 -3.07
C ASP A 42 0.28 -22.28 -2.37
N GLN A 43 0.77 -21.30 -1.59
CA GLN A 43 1.93 -21.50 -0.73
C GLN A 43 1.67 -22.57 0.36
N THR A 44 0.44 -22.69 0.86
CA THR A 44 0.10 -23.48 2.04
C THR A 44 -0.67 -24.77 1.72
N ILE A 45 -1.35 -24.84 0.56
CA ILE A 45 -2.12 -26.01 0.11
C ILE A 45 -1.26 -27.25 -0.16
N VAL A 46 0.01 -27.05 -0.53
CA VAL A 46 0.93 -28.15 -0.88
C VAL A 46 1.45 -28.90 0.35
N VAL A 47 1.50 -28.24 1.51
CA VAL A 47 2.06 -28.82 2.76
C VAL A 47 1.43 -30.17 3.14
N PRO A 48 0.09 -30.30 3.23
CA PRO A 48 -0.55 -31.59 3.54
C PRO A 48 -0.47 -32.61 2.39
N ALA A 49 -0.40 -32.16 1.14
CA ALA A 49 -0.32 -33.03 -0.04
C ALA A 49 1.10 -33.59 -0.27
N LEU A 50 2.12 -33.00 0.37
CA LEU A 50 3.53 -33.29 0.13
C LEU A 50 3.91 -34.78 0.28
N PRO A 51 3.45 -35.53 1.31
CA PRO A 51 3.75 -36.96 1.41
C PRO A 51 3.26 -37.75 0.19
N THR A 52 2.00 -37.55 -0.21
CA THR A 52 1.40 -38.21 -1.38
C THR A 52 2.11 -37.85 -2.69
N ILE A 53 2.53 -36.59 -2.84
CA ILE A 53 3.31 -36.11 -3.97
C ILE A 53 4.66 -36.86 -4.07
N VAL A 54 5.33 -37.09 -2.92
CA VAL A 54 6.59 -37.82 -2.85
C VAL A 54 6.41 -39.30 -3.16
N ASP A 55 5.33 -39.90 -2.64
CA ASP A 55 5.01 -41.31 -2.86
C ASP A 55 4.76 -41.61 -4.35
N GLU A 56 4.12 -40.69 -5.08
CA GLU A 56 3.82 -40.87 -6.51
C GLU A 56 4.98 -40.48 -7.45
N LEU A 57 5.68 -39.37 -7.19
CA LEU A 57 6.69 -38.82 -8.12
C LEU A 57 8.11 -39.37 -7.87
N GLY A 58 8.31 -40.03 -6.73
CA GLY A 58 9.61 -40.56 -6.31
C GLY A 58 10.66 -39.49 -5.99
N ALA A 59 11.81 -39.93 -5.47
CA ALA A 59 12.95 -39.12 -5.03
C ALA A 59 12.70 -38.23 -3.80
N SER A 60 12.76 -38.84 -2.61
CA SER A 60 12.68 -38.18 -1.29
C SER A 60 13.69 -37.04 -1.10
N VAL A 61 14.86 -37.11 -1.76
CA VAL A 61 15.93 -36.10 -1.69
C VAL A 61 15.48 -34.71 -2.17
N HIS A 62 14.46 -34.62 -3.02
CA HIS A 62 13.97 -33.36 -3.58
C HIS A 62 12.70 -32.82 -2.90
N GLN A 63 12.20 -33.46 -1.84
CA GLN A 63 10.94 -33.08 -1.18
C GLN A 63 10.93 -31.64 -0.65
N SER A 64 12.03 -31.18 -0.05
CA SER A 64 12.14 -29.81 0.47
C SER A 64 12.02 -28.75 -0.64
N TRP A 65 12.46 -29.07 -1.86
CA TRP A 65 12.44 -28.14 -2.99
C TRP A 65 11.03 -27.80 -3.49
N ALA A 66 10.00 -28.61 -3.20
CA ALA A 66 8.62 -28.30 -3.58
C ALA A 66 8.08 -27.01 -2.92
N ILE A 67 8.54 -26.70 -1.70
CA ILE A 67 8.18 -25.49 -0.95
C ILE A 67 9.24 -24.41 -1.17
N THR A 68 10.52 -24.76 -1.06
CA THR A 68 11.63 -23.80 -1.12
C THR A 68 11.73 -23.10 -2.48
N SER A 69 11.50 -23.80 -3.59
CA SER A 69 11.54 -23.21 -4.93
C SER A 69 10.49 -22.12 -5.15
N TYR A 70 9.27 -22.32 -4.64
CA TYR A 70 8.19 -21.34 -4.69
C TYR A 70 8.54 -20.07 -3.91
N LEU A 71 9.02 -20.24 -2.67
CA LEU A 71 9.46 -19.12 -1.84
C LEU A 71 10.60 -18.35 -2.50
N LEU A 72 11.56 -19.07 -3.08
CA LEU A 72 12.71 -18.50 -3.78
C LEU A 72 12.28 -17.70 -5.01
N GLY A 73 11.44 -18.27 -5.88
CA GLY A 73 10.89 -17.56 -7.04
C GLY A 73 10.11 -16.31 -6.64
N GLY A 74 9.28 -16.41 -5.60
CA GLY A 74 8.52 -15.28 -5.07
C GLY A 74 9.38 -14.20 -4.46
N THR A 75 10.47 -14.54 -3.77
CA THR A 75 11.32 -13.54 -3.13
C THR A 75 12.11 -12.73 -4.15
N ILE A 76 12.66 -13.39 -5.16
CA ILE A 76 13.45 -12.74 -6.21
C ILE A 76 12.59 -11.71 -6.95
N VAL A 77 11.38 -12.10 -7.33
CA VAL A 77 10.52 -11.25 -8.17
C VAL A 77 9.95 -10.06 -7.41
N VAL A 78 9.86 -10.09 -6.07
CA VAL A 78 9.18 -9.03 -5.28
C VAL A 78 9.74 -7.66 -5.61
N VAL A 79 11.07 -7.49 -5.57
CA VAL A 79 11.73 -6.21 -5.85
C VAL A 79 11.59 -5.84 -7.33
N VAL A 80 11.78 -6.84 -8.20
CA VAL A 80 11.71 -6.70 -9.66
C VAL A 80 10.31 -6.26 -10.12
N ALA A 81 9.26 -6.85 -9.55
CA ALA A 81 7.87 -6.58 -9.87
C ALA A 81 7.46 -5.16 -9.47
N GLY A 82 7.96 -4.66 -8.33
CA GLY A 82 7.80 -3.26 -7.95
C GLY A 82 8.33 -2.30 -9.02
N LYS A 83 9.59 -2.52 -9.44
CA LYS A 83 10.22 -1.73 -10.49
C LYS A 83 9.51 -1.89 -11.85
N LEU A 84 9.27 -3.12 -12.29
CA LEU A 84 8.56 -3.39 -13.54
C LEU A 84 7.17 -2.73 -13.55
N GLY A 85 6.49 -2.68 -12.40
CA GLY A 85 5.20 -2.00 -12.24
C GLY A 85 5.31 -0.50 -12.54
N ASP A 86 6.38 0.13 -12.07
CA ASP A 86 6.67 1.56 -12.31
C ASP A 86 7.09 1.83 -13.78
N LEU A 87 7.70 0.85 -14.47
CA LEU A 87 8.18 0.98 -15.86
C LEU A 87 7.13 0.62 -16.93
N LEU A 88 6.50 -0.54 -16.81
CA LEU A 88 5.61 -1.13 -17.82
C LEU A 88 4.13 -0.79 -17.57
N GLY A 89 3.83 -0.21 -16.40
CA GLY A 89 2.49 0.04 -15.90
C GLY A 89 1.93 -1.14 -15.11
N ARG A 90 1.34 -0.85 -13.96
CA ARG A 90 0.91 -1.85 -12.97
C ARG A 90 -0.16 -2.81 -13.47
N LYS A 91 -1.06 -2.36 -14.35
CA LYS A 91 -2.04 -3.21 -15.02
C LYS A 91 -1.36 -4.39 -15.75
N ARG A 92 -0.36 -4.09 -16.58
CA ARG A 92 0.34 -5.11 -17.38
C ARG A 92 1.17 -6.04 -16.53
N VAL A 93 1.81 -5.50 -15.50
CA VAL A 93 2.59 -6.31 -14.57
C VAL A 93 1.70 -7.24 -13.77
N LEU A 94 0.54 -6.78 -13.29
CA LEU A 94 -0.42 -7.65 -12.61
C LEU A 94 -0.90 -8.77 -13.55
N GLN A 95 -1.33 -8.44 -14.77
CA GLN A 95 -1.77 -9.43 -15.76
C GLN A 95 -0.68 -10.43 -16.12
N GLY A 96 0.55 -9.96 -16.35
CA GLY A 96 1.71 -10.82 -16.62
C GLY A 96 2.03 -11.72 -15.43
N SER A 97 1.93 -11.20 -14.20
CA SER A 97 2.19 -11.97 -12.97
C SER A 97 1.16 -13.08 -12.78
N VAL A 98 -0.13 -12.78 -13.00
CA VAL A 98 -1.20 -13.78 -12.93
C VAL A 98 -1.07 -14.81 -14.06
N LEU A 99 -0.64 -14.40 -15.26
CA LEU A 99 -0.38 -15.33 -16.35
C LEU A 99 0.79 -16.27 -16.04
N VAL A 100 1.90 -15.75 -15.51
CA VAL A 100 3.04 -16.57 -15.07
C VAL A 100 2.64 -17.52 -13.96
N PHE A 101 1.83 -17.06 -13.00
CA PHE A 101 1.27 -17.90 -11.94
C PHE A 101 0.35 -19.01 -12.49
N LEU A 102 -0.52 -18.67 -13.45
CA LEU A 102 -1.42 -19.61 -14.13
C LEU A 102 -0.62 -20.70 -14.86
N LEU A 103 0.39 -20.30 -15.64
CA LEU A 103 1.29 -21.22 -16.34
C LEU A 103 2.05 -22.13 -15.35
N GLY A 104 2.58 -21.55 -14.27
CA GLY A 104 3.22 -22.33 -13.20
C GLY A 104 2.26 -23.34 -12.56
N SER A 105 1.00 -22.96 -12.34
CA SER A 105 -0.04 -23.86 -11.79
C SER A 105 -0.35 -25.02 -12.74
N VAL A 106 -0.47 -24.74 -14.04
CA VAL A 106 -0.65 -25.79 -15.07
C VAL A 106 0.55 -26.74 -15.09
N LEU A 107 1.78 -26.20 -15.07
CA LEU A 107 3.00 -27.01 -15.06
C LEU A 107 3.10 -27.88 -13.80
N CYS A 108 2.68 -27.38 -12.63
CA CYS A 108 2.62 -28.17 -11.40
C CYS A 108 1.58 -29.30 -11.50
N GLY A 109 0.39 -29.00 -12.02
CA GLY A 109 -0.65 -30.00 -12.27
C GLY A 109 -0.26 -31.05 -13.31
N MET A 110 0.68 -30.74 -14.21
CA MET A 110 1.22 -31.66 -15.22
C MET A 110 2.55 -32.32 -14.82
N ALA A 111 3.08 -32.04 -13.62
CA ALA A 111 4.40 -32.52 -13.22
C ALA A 111 4.47 -34.06 -13.14
N GLN A 112 5.49 -34.65 -13.77
CA GLN A 112 5.74 -36.10 -13.77
C GLN A 112 6.95 -36.50 -12.93
N THR A 113 7.76 -35.53 -12.50
CA THR A 113 8.92 -35.76 -11.63
C THR A 113 9.01 -34.68 -10.56
N MET A 114 9.66 -34.97 -9.44
CA MET A 114 9.87 -33.99 -8.36
C MET A 114 10.66 -32.77 -8.83
N THR A 115 11.63 -32.95 -9.73
CA THR A 115 12.41 -31.86 -10.32
C THR A 115 11.54 -30.96 -11.20
N MET A 116 10.69 -31.54 -12.05
CA MET A 116 9.74 -30.78 -12.85
C MET A 116 8.77 -30.00 -11.96
N LEU A 117 8.29 -30.60 -10.87
CA LEU A 117 7.45 -29.92 -9.89
C LEU A 117 8.20 -28.75 -9.24
N ALA A 118 9.45 -28.94 -8.80
CA ALA A 118 10.25 -27.87 -8.20
C ALA A 118 10.49 -26.69 -9.17
N ILE A 119 10.77 -26.97 -10.45
CA ILE A 119 10.93 -25.91 -11.47
C ILE A 119 9.60 -25.19 -11.70
N ALA A 120 8.50 -25.94 -11.83
CA ALA A 120 7.17 -25.37 -12.01
C ALA A 120 6.76 -24.50 -10.80
N ARG A 121 7.08 -24.94 -9.58
CA ARG A 121 6.88 -24.20 -8.33
C ARG A 121 7.70 -22.93 -8.28
N ALA A 122 8.94 -22.92 -8.78
CA ALA A 122 9.73 -21.70 -8.90
C ALA A 122 9.04 -20.68 -9.83
N VAL A 123 8.59 -21.12 -11.02
CA VAL A 123 7.84 -20.26 -11.96
C VAL A 123 6.55 -19.75 -11.35
N GLN A 124 5.81 -20.61 -10.65
CA GLN A 124 4.57 -20.24 -9.96
C GLN A 124 4.84 -19.21 -8.85
N GLY A 125 5.91 -19.40 -8.07
CA GLY A 125 6.37 -18.46 -7.05
C GLY A 125 6.68 -17.08 -7.61
N VAL A 126 7.35 -17.00 -8.78
CA VAL A 126 7.59 -15.74 -9.51
C VAL A 126 6.27 -15.04 -9.85
N GLY A 127 5.23 -15.77 -10.24
CA GLY A 127 3.92 -15.18 -10.42
C GLY A 127 3.32 -14.64 -9.11
N ALA A 128 3.35 -15.47 -8.05
CA ALA A 128 2.75 -15.17 -6.75
C ALA A 128 3.35 -13.95 -6.03
N GLY A 129 4.69 -13.86 -6.01
CA GLY A 129 5.40 -12.72 -5.42
C GLY A 129 5.08 -11.41 -6.15
N ALA A 130 5.02 -11.46 -7.48
CA ALA A 130 4.73 -10.31 -8.31
C ALA A 130 3.26 -9.85 -8.20
N ILE A 131 2.31 -10.80 -8.09
CA ILE A 131 0.90 -10.50 -7.78
C ILE A 131 0.80 -9.77 -6.45
N SER A 132 1.44 -10.30 -5.40
CA SER A 132 1.32 -9.76 -4.03
C SER A 132 1.81 -8.31 -3.94
N VAL A 133 2.97 -8.02 -4.53
CA VAL A 133 3.55 -6.67 -4.55
C VAL A 133 2.72 -5.74 -5.42
N THR A 134 2.38 -6.16 -6.64
CA THR A 134 1.66 -5.31 -7.58
C THR A 134 0.25 -4.99 -7.08
N ALA A 135 -0.41 -5.94 -6.40
CA ALA A 135 -1.71 -5.72 -5.78
C ALA A 135 -1.64 -4.68 -4.65
N ALA A 136 -0.69 -4.83 -3.72
CA ALA A 136 -0.49 -3.85 -2.64
C ALA A 136 -0.15 -2.47 -3.19
N ALA A 137 0.61 -2.41 -4.28
CA ALA A 137 1.00 -1.17 -4.94
C ALA A 137 -0.20 -0.54 -5.70
N LEU A 138 -1.04 -1.34 -6.38
CA LEU A 138 -2.24 -0.85 -7.07
C LEU A 138 -3.30 -0.32 -6.08
N VAL A 139 -3.39 -0.89 -4.87
CA VAL A 139 -4.21 -0.31 -3.79
C VAL A 139 -3.71 1.11 -3.45
N GLY A 140 -2.40 1.32 -3.42
CA GLY A 140 -1.82 2.65 -3.24
C GLY A 140 -2.26 3.64 -4.34
N GLU A 141 -2.35 3.22 -5.60
CA GLU A 141 -2.70 4.15 -6.69
C GLU A 141 -4.21 4.35 -6.85
N ALA A 142 -5.01 3.29 -6.68
CA ALA A 142 -6.43 3.31 -6.98
C ALA A 142 -7.30 3.87 -5.84
N PHE A 143 -6.76 3.98 -4.62
CA PHE A 143 -7.51 4.37 -3.43
C PHE A 143 -6.91 5.61 -2.74
N PRO A 144 -7.77 6.53 -2.26
CA PRO A 144 -7.34 7.68 -1.45
C PRO A 144 -6.57 7.23 -0.21
N LEU A 145 -5.60 8.05 0.23
CA LEU A 145 -4.72 7.77 1.38
C LEU A 145 -5.47 7.28 2.62
N ARG A 146 -6.59 7.95 2.96
CA ARG A 146 -7.42 7.63 4.13
C ARG A 146 -8.10 6.25 4.01
N ASP A 147 -8.44 5.83 2.81
CA ASP A 147 -9.06 4.52 2.57
C ASP A 147 -8.03 3.39 2.44
N ARG A 148 -6.79 3.69 2.02
CA ARG A 148 -5.72 2.69 1.80
C ARG A 148 -5.53 1.79 3.01
N GLY A 149 -5.60 2.33 4.23
CA GLY A 149 -5.46 1.54 5.45
C GLY A 149 -6.46 0.40 5.53
N ARG A 150 -7.75 0.67 5.30
CA ARG A 150 -8.81 -0.35 5.30
C ARG A 150 -8.54 -1.44 4.26
N TYR A 151 -8.17 -1.04 3.03
CA TYR A 151 -7.92 -1.98 1.94
C TYR A 151 -6.66 -2.83 2.15
N GLN A 152 -5.56 -2.24 2.66
CA GLN A 152 -4.36 -2.99 3.05
C GLN A 152 -4.65 -3.94 4.21
N GLY A 153 -5.42 -3.50 5.20
CA GLY A 153 -5.87 -4.34 6.32
C GLY A 153 -6.64 -5.58 5.86
N ILE A 154 -7.52 -5.43 4.85
CA ILE A 154 -8.24 -6.54 4.22
C ILE A 154 -7.27 -7.47 3.45
N LEU A 155 -6.29 -6.94 2.71
CA LEU A 155 -5.27 -7.77 2.07
C LEU A 155 -4.44 -8.58 3.09
N GLY A 156 -4.15 -8.01 4.26
CA GLY A 156 -3.55 -8.76 5.37
C GLY A 156 -4.47 -9.82 5.95
N ALA A 157 -5.77 -9.55 5.99
CA ALA A 157 -6.76 -10.52 6.42
C ALA A 157 -6.81 -11.73 5.47
N VAL A 158 -6.74 -11.52 4.17
CA VAL A 158 -6.64 -12.61 3.18
C VAL A 158 -5.45 -13.52 3.50
N PHE A 159 -4.30 -12.95 3.84
CA PHE A 159 -3.12 -13.74 4.23
C PHE A 159 -3.41 -14.61 5.46
N GLY A 160 -4.06 -14.08 6.50
CA GLY A 160 -4.48 -14.88 7.64
C GLY A 160 -5.42 -16.02 7.26
N VAL A 161 -6.47 -15.76 6.49
CA VAL A 161 -7.45 -16.79 6.07
C VAL A 161 -6.76 -17.91 5.29
N THR A 162 -5.84 -17.57 4.39
CA THR A 162 -5.13 -18.57 3.57
C THR A 162 -4.25 -19.51 4.38
N THR A 163 -3.65 -19.07 5.49
CA THR A 163 -2.84 -19.96 6.35
C THR A 163 -3.62 -21.14 6.92
N VAL A 164 -4.94 -21.02 7.04
CA VAL A 164 -5.85 -22.07 7.51
C VAL A 164 -6.52 -22.77 6.34
N ALA A 165 -7.09 -21.98 5.42
CA ALA A 165 -7.86 -22.50 4.30
C ALA A 165 -6.98 -23.34 3.38
N GLY A 166 -5.70 -22.98 3.19
CA GLY A 166 -4.77 -23.73 2.37
C GLY A 166 -4.58 -25.17 2.84
N PRO A 167 -4.11 -25.44 4.07
CA PRO A 167 -3.94 -26.81 4.56
C PRO A 167 -5.25 -27.62 4.59
N LEU A 168 -6.39 -26.99 4.90
CA LEU A 168 -7.69 -27.66 4.87
C LEU A 168 -8.09 -28.08 3.45
N LEU A 169 -8.00 -27.17 2.48
CA LEU A 169 -8.28 -27.46 1.08
C LEU A 169 -7.28 -28.47 0.50
N GLY A 170 -6.01 -28.39 0.89
CA GLY A 170 -4.96 -29.30 0.44
C GLY A 170 -5.18 -30.72 0.94
N GLY A 171 -5.56 -30.87 2.22
CA GLY A 171 -5.99 -32.16 2.78
C GLY A 171 -7.21 -32.69 2.05
N PHE A 172 -8.26 -31.89 1.89
CA PHE A 172 -9.46 -32.28 1.16
C PHE A 172 -9.17 -32.73 -0.30
N CYS A 173 -8.33 -31.99 -1.03
CA CYS A 173 -7.93 -32.36 -2.39
C CYS A 173 -7.13 -33.66 -2.43
N THR A 174 -6.34 -33.95 -1.39
CA THR A 174 -5.52 -35.17 -1.32
C THR A 174 -6.38 -36.38 -0.92
N ASP A 175 -7.31 -36.19 0.02
CA ASP A 175 -8.12 -37.27 0.60
C ASP A 175 -9.28 -37.72 -0.32
N TYR A 176 -9.93 -36.79 -1.01
CA TYR A 176 -11.16 -37.06 -1.79
C TYR A 176 -11.00 -36.92 -3.30
N LEU A 177 -9.95 -36.24 -3.76
CA LEU A 177 -9.70 -36.00 -5.17
C LEU A 177 -8.34 -36.61 -5.54
N HIS A 178 -7.44 -35.78 -6.04
CA HIS A 178 -6.07 -36.11 -6.36
C HIS A 178 -5.22 -34.87 -6.08
N TRP A 179 -3.97 -35.04 -5.61
CA TRP A 179 -3.11 -33.92 -5.20
C TRP A 179 -2.96 -32.84 -6.29
N ARG A 180 -3.06 -33.24 -7.56
CA ARG A 180 -3.00 -32.34 -8.73
C ARG A 180 -4.09 -31.26 -8.69
N TRP A 181 -5.26 -31.55 -8.10
CA TRP A 181 -6.36 -30.60 -7.95
C TRP A 181 -6.01 -29.40 -7.07
N ALA A 182 -5.02 -29.55 -6.18
CA ALA A 182 -4.48 -28.43 -5.42
C ALA A 182 -3.91 -27.32 -6.34
N PHE A 183 -3.49 -27.67 -7.55
CA PHE A 183 -3.02 -26.71 -8.56
C PHE A 183 -4.14 -26.31 -9.54
N TRP A 184 -5.01 -27.25 -9.93
CA TRP A 184 -6.10 -26.97 -10.88
C TRP A 184 -7.12 -25.96 -10.35
N ILE A 185 -7.37 -25.94 -9.03
CA ILE A 185 -8.31 -25.00 -8.39
C ILE A 185 -7.91 -23.53 -8.59
N ASN A 186 -6.63 -23.26 -8.80
CA ASN A 186 -6.11 -21.91 -8.97
C ASN A 186 -6.39 -21.33 -10.36
N LEU A 187 -6.60 -22.17 -11.38
CA LEU A 187 -6.82 -21.74 -12.76
C LEU A 187 -8.09 -20.89 -12.94
N PRO A 188 -9.29 -21.35 -12.54
CA PRO A 188 -10.51 -20.57 -12.74
C PRO A 188 -10.44 -19.22 -12.04
N ILE A 189 -9.87 -19.17 -10.83
CA ILE A 189 -9.74 -17.93 -10.07
C ILE A 189 -8.75 -16.97 -10.76
N SER A 190 -7.60 -17.48 -11.23
CA SER A 190 -6.61 -16.68 -11.95
C SER A 190 -7.15 -16.11 -13.26
N ILE A 191 -7.98 -16.88 -13.99
CA ILE A 191 -8.66 -16.41 -15.21
C ILE A 191 -9.61 -15.26 -14.89
N VAL A 192 -10.40 -15.38 -13.82
CA VAL A 192 -11.29 -14.30 -13.35
C VAL A 192 -10.48 -13.05 -13.00
N VAL A 193 -9.36 -13.19 -12.30
CA VAL A 193 -8.49 -12.05 -11.95
C VAL A 193 -7.96 -11.36 -13.21
N ILE A 194 -7.51 -12.11 -14.23
CA ILE A 194 -7.05 -11.54 -15.50
C ILE A 194 -8.18 -10.81 -16.23
N ALA A 195 -9.36 -11.43 -16.32
CA ALA A 195 -10.52 -10.85 -17.01
C ALA A 195 -10.98 -9.54 -16.36
N VAL A 196 -11.05 -9.51 -15.03
CA VAL A 196 -11.41 -8.30 -14.28
C VAL A 196 -10.29 -7.26 -14.38
N ALA A 197 -9.02 -7.65 -14.28
CA ALA A 197 -7.90 -6.73 -14.46
C ALA A 197 -7.89 -6.10 -15.86
N ALA A 198 -8.26 -6.85 -16.90
CA ALA A 198 -8.31 -6.38 -18.28
C ALA A 198 -9.39 -5.31 -18.51
N THR A 199 -10.57 -5.51 -17.93
CA THR A 199 -11.76 -4.68 -18.14
C THR A 199 -11.85 -3.51 -17.14
N ALA A 200 -11.56 -3.77 -15.87
CA ALA A 200 -11.79 -2.82 -14.79
C ALA A 200 -10.61 -1.89 -14.52
N ILE A 201 -9.35 -2.32 -14.68
CA ILE A 201 -8.19 -1.46 -14.40
C ILE A 201 -7.91 -0.56 -15.62
N PRO A 202 -7.96 0.79 -15.49
CA PRO A 202 -7.57 1.68 -16.58
C PRO A 202 -6.07 1.57 -16.88
N ALA A 203 -5.70 1.68 -18.16
CA ALA A 203 -4.31 1.66 -18.57
C ALA A 203 -3.72 3.08 -18.44
N LEU A 204 -2.65 3.24 -17.67
CA LEU A 204 -1.96 4.51 -17.51
C LEU A 204 -1.10 4.83 -18.75
N PRO A 205 -0.90 6.13 -19.09
CA PRO A 205 0.05 6.55 -20.11
C PRO A 205 1.48 6.07 -19.82
N ARG A 206 2.22 5.71 -20.87
CA ARG A 206 3.61 5.23 -20.77
C ARG A 206 4.54 6.33 -20.25
N ARG A 207 5.32 6.02 -19.21
CA ARG A 207 6.48 6.84 -18.82
C ARG A 207 7.67 6.58 -19.75
N PRO A 208 8.54 7.57 -20.00
CA PRO A 208 9.75 7.40 -20.81
C PRO A 208 10.65 6.33 -20.20
N LYS A 209 11.12 5.37 -21.01
CA LYS A 209 11.81 4.14 -20.62
C LYS A 209 13.02 4.40 -19.71
N PRO A 210 12.94 4.14 -18.40
CA PRO A 210 14.13 4.00 -17.57
C PRO A 210 14.79 2.65 -17.88
N ALA A 211 16.12 2.59 -17.85
CA ALA A 211 16.85 1.35 -18.05
C ALA A 211 16.52 0.34 -16.93
N ILE A 212 16.37 -0.94 -17.29
CA ILE A 212 16.23 -2.03 -16.32
C ILE A 212 17.63 -2.38 -15.81
N ASP A 213 17.81 -2.37 -14.48
CA ASP A 213 19.07 -2.81 -13.86
C ASP A 213 19.14 -4.34 -13.80
N TYR A 214 19.47 -4.97 -14.93
CA TYR A 214 19.61 -6.43 -15.01
C TYR A 214 20.69 -6.97 -14.07
N LEU A 215 21.75 -6.20 -13.83
CA LEU A 215 22.85 -6.62 -12.98
C LEU A 215 22.42 -6.62 -11.52
N GLY A 216 21.76 -5.55 -11.05
CA GLY A 216 21.13 -5.51 -9.73
C GLY A 216 20.15 -6.67 -9.53
N ILE A 217 19.33 -6.99 -10.54
CA ILE A 217 18.33 -8.09 -10.47
C ILE A 217 19.04 -9.42 -10.29
N MET A 218 20.07 -9.68 -11.10
CA MET A 218 20.83 -10.93 -11.05
C MET A 218 21.54 -11.08 -9.70
N VAL A 219 22.18 -10.03 -9.19
CA VAL A 219 22.94 -10.09 -7.95
C VAL A 219 22.02 -10.26 -6.74
N ILE A 220 20.88 -9.54 -6.66
CA ILE A 220 19.93 -9.73 -5.57
C ILE A 220 19.25 -11.10 -5.63
N ALA A 221 19.00 -11.61 -6.83
CA ALA A 221 18.47 -12.95 -7.02
C ALA A 221 19.44 -13.99 -6.46
N LEU A 222 20.72 -13.92 -6.85
CA LEU A 222 21.77 -14.82 -6.35
C LEU A 222 21.95 -14.72 -4.83
N ALA A 223 21.99 -13.50 -4.30
CA ALA A 223 22.12 -13.26 -2.87
C ALA A 223 20.98 -13.89 -2.08
N THR A 224 19.75 -13.65 -2.52
CA THR A 224 18.54 -14.11 -1.83
C THR A 224 18.36 -15.62 -2.01
N THR A 225 18.67 -16.17 -3.18
CA THR A 225 18.72 -17.61 -3.43
C THR A 225 19.71 -18.30 -2.51
N ALA A 226 20.96 -17.81 -2.45
CA ALA A 226 21.98 -18.39 -1.59
C ALA A 226 21.55 -18.35 -0.11
N LEU A 227 21.00 -17.22 0.33
CA LEU A 227 20.52 -17.04 1.69
C LEU A 227 19.35 -17.98 2.02
N ILE A 228 18.26 -17.96 1.23
CA ILE A 228 17.09 -18.81 1.44
C ILE A 228 17.50 -20.28 1.43
N THR A 229 18.33 -20.68 0.47
CA THR A 229 18.82 -22.06 0.34
C THR A 229 19.62 -22.47 1.57
N ALA A 230 20.57 -21.63 2.03
CA ALA A 230 21.33 -21.89 3.26
C ALA A 230 20.42 -22.06 4.47
N THR A 231 19.44 -21.17 4.63
CA THR A 231 18.51 -21.20 5.77
C THR A 231 17.51 -22.35 5.73
N SER A 232 17.11 -22.80 4.53
CA SER A 232 16.13 -23.88 4.35
C SER A 232 16.76 -25.27 4.49
N LEU A 233 18.01 -25.44 4.04
CA LEU A 233 18.73 -26.71 4.07
C LEU A 233 19.64 -26.87 5.29
N GLY A 234 20.02 -25.76 5.91
CA GLY A 234 20.80 -25.74 7.15
C GLY A 234 20.00 -26.30 8.32
N GLY A 235 20.58 -27.27 9.02
CA GLY A 235 19.96 -27.93 10.18
C GLY A 235 18.94 -29.02 9.84
N SER A 236 18.51 -29.13 8.58
CA SER A 236 17.61 -30.19 8.10
C SER A 236 18.39 -31.26 7.34
N THR A 237 18.88 -30.94 6.14
CA THR A 237 19.61 -31.84 5.24
C THR A 237 21.12 -31.76 5.45
N TYR A 238 21.64 -30.55 5.69
CA TYR A 238 23.06 -30.32 5.91
C TYR A 238 23.29 -29.72 7.30
N SER A 239 24.37 -30.12 7.98
CA SER A 239 24.74 -29.49 9.24
C SER A 239 25.10 -28.02 9.03
N TRP A 240 24.83 -27.18 10.02
CA TRP A 240 25.12 -25.73 9.94
C TRP A 240 26.60 -25.42 9.71
N GLY A 241 27.50 -26.24 10.25
CA GLY A 241 28.95 -26.11 10.07
C GLY A 241 29.50 -26.78 8.82
N SER A 242 28.65 -27.33 7.95
CA SER A 242 29.10 -27.98 6.72
C SER A 242 29.62 -26.94 5.71
N THR A 243 30.65 -27.33 4.95
CA THR A 243 31.26 -26.50 3.90
C THR A 243 30.23 -25.93 2.90
N PRO A 244 29.20 -26.67 2.44
CA PRO A 244 28.18 -26.13 1.55
C PRO A 244 27.36 -25.00 2.18
N ILE A 245 26.92 -25.14 3.44
CA ILE A 245 26.10 -24.12 4.12
C ILE A 245 26.92 -22.87 4.43
N MET A 246 28.15 -23.03 4.93
CA MET A 246 29.07 -21.91 5.13
C MET A 246 29.39 -21.20 3.81
N GLY A 247 29.62 -21.95 2.74
CA GLY A 247 29.85 -21.40 1.39
C GLY A 247 28.66 -20.58 0.89
N LEU A 248 27.43 -21.05 1.13
CA LEU A 248 26.22 -20.30 0.78
C LEU A 248 26.05 -19.02 1.62
N PHE A 249 26.36 -19.04 2.93
CA PHE A 249 26.32 -17.83 3.76
C PHE A 249 27.37 -16.79 3.37
N VAL A 250 28.61 -17.23 3.11
CA VAL A 250 29.67 -16.35 2.62
C VAL A 250 29.29 -15.81 1.23
N GLY A 251 28.83 -16.67 0.33
CA GLY A 251 28.36 -16.28 -1.01
C GLY A 251 27.21 -15.28 -0.97
N ALA A 252 26.22 -15.49 -0.10
CA ALA A 252 25.12 -14.56 0.11
C ALA A 252 25.62 -13.20 0.64
N THR A 253 26.54 -13.21 1.61
CA THR A 253 27.12 -11.99 2.19
C THR A 253 27.90 -11.19 1.15
N VAL A 254 28.74 -11.86 0.36
CA VAL A 254 29.49 -11.26 -0.74
C VAL A 254 28.54 -10.70 -1.80
N ALA A 255 27.52 -11.47 -2.21
CA ALA A 255 26.54 -11.04 -3.20
C ALA A 255 25.72 -9.84 -2.70
N LEU A 256 25.33 -9.78 -1.43
CA LEU A 256 24.70 -8.59 -0.84
C LEU A 256 25.65 -7.37 -0.84
N GLY A 257 26.93 -7.56 -0.54
CA GLY A 257 27.93 -6.48 -0.62
C GLY A 257 28.09 -5.95 -2.05
N VAL A 258 28.14 -6.86 -3.04
CA VAL A 258 28.14 -6.50 -4.46
C VAL A 258 26.84 -5.80 -4.84
N PHE A 259 25.69 -6.26 -4.36
CA PHE A 259 24.40 -5.62 -4.63
C PHE A 259 24.40 -4.16 -4.18
N VAL A 260 24.84 -3.88 -2.95
CA VAL A 260 24.93 -2.49 -2.44
C VAL A 260 25.86 -1.63 -3.30
N TRP A 261 26.98 -2.19 -3.75
CA TRP A 261 27.95 -1.49 -4.61
C TRP A 261 27.42 -1.20 -6.02
N VAL A 262 26.68 -2.15 -6.61
CA VAL A 262 26.02 -2.02 -7.93
C VAL A 262 24.90 -1.00 -7.86
N GLU A 263 24.02 -1.16 -6.88
CA GLU A 263 22.83 -0.35 -6.68
C GLU A 263 23.19 1.11 -6.34
N GLY A 264 24.33 1.33 -5.67
CA GLY A 264 24.89 2.66 -5.44
C GLY A 264 25.39 3.39 -6.70
N ARG A 265 25.66 2.67 -7.80
CA ARG A 265 26.08 3.23 -9.10
C ARG A 265 24.98 3.21 -10.16
N ALA A 266 23.94 2.39 -9.97
CA ALA A 266 22.88 2.23 -10.94
C ALA A 266 22.01 3.49 -11.04
N ALA A 267 21.91 4.06 -12.25
CA ALA A 267 21.06 5.22 -12.51
C ALA A 267 19.55 4.93 -12.29
N ALA A 268 19.15 3.66 -12.46
CA ALA A 268 17.78 3.19 -12.31
C ALA A 268 17.69 1.95 -11.42
N GLY A 269 18.42 1.98 -10.30
CA GLY A 269 18.45 0.91 -9.31
C GLY A 269 17.06 0.42 -8.84
N ILE A 270 17.01 -0.82 -8.38
CA ILE A 270 15.80 -1.53 -7.94
C ILE A 270 15.42 -1.20 -6.50
N LEU A 271 16.40 -0.86 -5.66
CA LEU A 271 16.23 -0.44 -4.27
C LEU A 271 17.27 0.65 -3.95
N PRO A 272 17.09 1.86 -4.49
CA PRO A 272 18.15 2.87 -4.50
C PRO A 272 18.49 3.30 -3.06
N PRO A 273 19.78 3.43 -2.69
CA PRO A 273 20.20 3.71 -1.32
C PRO A 273 19.62 5.02 -0.76
N ARG A 274 19.22 5.94 -1.67
CA ARG A 274 18.52 7.19 -1.34
C ARG A 274 17.25 6.97 -0.51
N LEU A 275 16.53 5.85 -0.68
CA LEU A 275 15.33 5.54 0.11
C LEU A 275 15.67 5.34 1.59
N PHE A 276 16.83 4.74 1.89
CA PHE A 276 17.28 4.53 3.27
C PHE A 276 17.76 5.81 3.97
N ARG A 277 17.98 6.91 3.24
CA ARG A 277 18.18 8.23 3.87
C ARG A 277 16.92 8.73 4.56
N ASN A 278 15.73 8.27 4.14
CA ASN A 278 14.50 8.53 4.86
C ASN A 278 14.42 7.59 6.06
N GLN A 279 14.51 8.16 7.26
CA GLN A 279 14.44 7.42 8.51
C GLN A 279 13.16 6.57 8.63
N VAL A 280 12.03 7.03 8.09
CA VAL A 280 10.77 6.27 8.11
C VAL A 280 10.90 4.99 7.28
N PHE A 281 11.44 5.08 6.07
CA PHE A 281 11.65 3.91 5.20
C PHE A 281 12.62 2.90 5.81
N ALA A 282 13.73 3.38 6.38
CA ALA A 282 14.72 2.52 7.03
C ALA A 282 14.13 1.78 8.25
N VAL A 283 13.42 2.50 9.14
CA VAL A 283 12.76 1.90 10.30
C VAL A 283 11.68 0.90 9.85
N CYS A 284 10.82 1.27 8.89
CA CYS A 284 9.80 0.36 8.37
C CYS A 284 10.39 -0.90 7.74
N SER A 285 11.53 -0.79 7.05
CA SER A 285 12.21 -1.94 6.45
C SER A 285 12.70 -2.93 7.51
N VAL A 286 13.34 -2.44 8.58
CA VAL A 286 13.82 -3.30 9.68
C VAL A 286 12.66 -3.87 10.49
N LEU A 287 11.62 -3.09 10.78
CA LEU A 287 10.41 -3.60 11.43
C LEU A 287 9.73 -4.68 10.58
N SER A 288 9.69 -4.51 9.26
CA SER A 288 9.12 -5.48 8.33
C SER A 288 9.90 -6.78 8.33
N LEU A 289 11.24 -6.70 8.38
CA LEU A 289 12.12 -7.86 8.59
C LEU A 289 11.78 -8.59 9.89
N MET A 290 11.60 -7.86 10.99
CA MET A 290 11.26 -8.45 12.30
C MET A 290 9.86 -9.07 12.32
N VAL A 291 8.87 -8.44 11.66
CA VAL A 291 7.54 -9.03 11.49
C VAL A 291 7.63 -10.33 10.69
N GLY A 292 8.40 -10.35 9.60
CA GLY A 292 8.66 -11.57 8.83
C GLY A 292 9.30 -12.67 9.67
N PHE A 293 10.33 -12.33 10.42
CA PHE A 293 11.04 -13.21 11.36
C PHE A 293 10.08 -13.84 12.39
N ALA A 294 9.28 -13.00 13.05
CA ALA A 294 8.28 -13.43 14.01
C ALA A 294 7.22 -14.34 13.38
N MET A 295 6.69 -13.93 12.21
CA MET A 295 5.62 -14.64 11.51
C MET A 295 6.04 -16.05 11.10
N LEU A 296 7.20 -16.22 10.44
CA LEU A 296 7.62 -17.54 9.98
C LEU A 296 8.05 -18.45 11.14
N GLY A 297 8.66 -17.87 12.20
CA GLY A 297 8.95 -18.59 13.42
C GLY A 297 7.71 -19.13 14.11
N ALA A 298 6.70 -18.28 14.29
CA ALA A 298 5.43 -18.68 14.86
C ALA A 298 4.76 -19.80 14.05
N LEU A 299 4.65 -19.63 12.73
CA LEU A 299 4.01 -20.59 11.84
C LEU A 299 4.72 -21.96 11.78
N THR A 300 6.01 -22.00 12.11
CA THR A 300 6.82 -23.23 12.07
C THR A 300 6.85 -23.92 13.44
N PHE A 301 7.16 -23.18 14.51
CA PHE A 301 7.47 -23.75 15.83
C PHE A 301 6.25 -23.89 16.75
N VAL A 302 5.19 -23.10 16.56
CA VAL A 302 3.94 -23.30 17.32
C VAL A 302 3.28 -24.65 16.98
N PRO A 303 3.06 -25.03 15.70
CA PRO A 303 2.53 -26.35 15.38
C PRO A 303 3.45 -27.47 15.87
N MET A 304 4.77 -27.26 15.81
CA MET A 304 5.76 -28.21 16.32
C MET A 304 5.59 -28.43 17.82
N TYR A 305 5.39 -27.38 18.61
CA TYR A 305 5.08 -27.47 20.03
C TYR A 305 3.82 -28.32 20.27
N LEU A 306 2.71 -27.98 19.61
CA LEU A 306 1.44 -28.69 19.79
C LEU A 306 1.53 -30.18 19.41
N ARG A 307 2.34 -30.52 18.41
CA ARG A 307 2.49 -31.92 17.95
C ARG A 307 3.41 -32.73 18.87
N TYR A 308 4.59 -32.20 19.22
CA TYR A 308 5.56 -32.94 20.02
C TYR A 308 5.23 -32.91 21.51
N VAL A 309 4.74 -31.78 22.03
CA VAL A 309 4.47 -31.61 23.46
C VAL A 309 3.10 -32.14 23.85
N GLU A 310 2.05 -31.78 23.11
CA GLU A 310 0.66 -32.13 23.47
C GLU A 310 0.12 -33.37 22.74
N GLY A 311 0.88 -33.93 21.80
CA GLY A 311 0.43 -35.08 21.01
C GLY A 311 -0.71 -34.77 20.06
N ALA A 312 -0.92 -33.49 19.72
CA ALA A 312 -1.93 -33.11 18.76
C ALA A 312 -1.62 -33.71 17.38
N SER A 313 -2.66 -34.22 16.70
CA SER A 313 -2.54 -34.60 15.30
C SER A 313 -2.22 -33.38 14.43
N ALA A 314 -1.75 -33.58 13.19
CA ALA A 314 -1.50 -32.49 12.26
C ALA A 314 -2.75 -31.60 12.07
N THR A 315 -3.93 -32.22 11.96
CA THR A 315 -5.22 -31.53 11.82
C THR A 315 -5.60 -30.74 13.07
N ILE A 316 -5.46 -31.33 14.26
CA ILE A 316 -5.81 -30.65 15.53
C ILE A 316 -4.82 -29.53 15.80
N SER A 317 -3.54 -29.71 15.50
CA SER A 317 -2.51 -28.68 15.63
C SER A 317 -2.81 -27.46 14.73
N GLY A 318 -3.23 -27.69 13.48
CA GLY A 318 -3.69 -26.62 12.59
C GLY A 318 -4.98 -25.94 13.08
N LEU A 319 -5.90 -26.70 13.70
CA LEU A 319 -7.10 -26.12 14.31
C LEU A 319 -6.75 -25.27 15.55
N ARG A 320 -5.79 -25.72 16.34
CA ARG A 320 -5.29 -25.03 17.54
C ARG A 320 -4.51 -23.75 17.21
N THR A 321 -4.04 -23.56 15.99
CA THR A 321 -3.40 -22.30 15.56
C THR A 321 -4.38 -21.26 15.02
N LEU A 322 -5.66 -21.61 14.83
CA LEU A 322 -6.72 -20.67 14.44
C LEU A 322 -6.79 -19.40 15.28
N PRO A 323 -6.65 -19.43 16.62
CA PRO A 323 -6.74 -18.22 17.43
C PRO A 323 -5.69 -17.17 17.03
N MET A 324 -4.50 -17.59 16.59
CA MET A 324 -3.49 -16.68 16.03
C MET A 324 -3.99 -16.00 14.77
N VAL A 325 -4.62 -16.76 13.89
CA VAL A 325 -5.20 -16.21 12.67
C VAL A 325 -6.31 -15.22 13.02
N VAL A 326 -7.21 -15.55 13.95
CA VAL A 326 -8.26 -14.62 14.40
C VAL A 326 -7.67 -13.31 14.93
N GLY A 327 -6.63 -13.36 15.75
CA GLY A 327 -5.92 -12.17 16.23
C GLY A 327 -5.34 -11.35 15.07
N LEU A 328 -4.68 -12.01 14.13
CA LEU A 328 -4.11 -11.39 12.92
C LEU A 328 -5.18 -10.70 12.06
N LEU A 329 -6.30 -11.39 11.79
CA LEU A 329 -7.40 -10.89 10.95
C LEU A 329 -8.06 -9.66 11.58
N THR A 330 -8.48 -9.79 12.83
CA THR A 330 -9.25 -8.75 13.54
C THR A 330 -8.43 -7.47 13.69
N THR A 331 -7.16 -7.60 14.06
CA THR A 331 -6.29 -6.44 14.23
C THR A 331 -5.77 -5.86 12.92
N SER A 332 -5.52 -6.66 11.87
CA SER A 332 -5.10 -6.14 10.55
C SER A 332 -6.19 -5.26 9.95
N VAL A 333 -7.45 -5.72 9.96
CA VAL A 333 -8.59 -4.92 9.49
C VAL A 333 -8.85 -3.74 10.42
N GLY A 334 -8.85 -3.97 11.74
CA GLY A 334 -9.08 -2.94 12.74
C GLY A 334 -8.06 -1.80 12.66
N ALA A 335 -6.77 -2.11 12.59
CA ALA A 335 -5.71 -1.13 12.39
C ALA A 335 -5.90 -0.37 11.09
N GLY A 336 -6.19 -1.06 9.99
CA GLY A 336 -6.43 -0.43 8.70
C GLY A 336 -7.56 0.61 8.73
N VAL A 337 -8.71 0.26 9.33
CA VAL A 337 -9.86 1.16 9.48
C VAL A 337 -9.53 2.32 10.43
N MET A 338 -8.86 2.04 11.55
CA MET A 338 -8.58 3.03 12.56
C MET A 338 -7.53 4.05 12.09
N VAL A 339 -6.51 3.62 11.35
CA VAL A 339 -5.56 4.53 10.69
C VAL A 339 -6.28 5.44 9.69
N GLY A 340 -7.18 4.87 8.89
CA GLY A 340 -7.97 5.64 7.92
C GLY A 340 -8.86 6.71 8.56
N ARG A 341 -9.41 6.42 9.74
CA ARG A 341 -10.24 7.35 10.52
C ARG A 341 -9.43 8.40 11.27
N THR A 342 -8.37 7.98 11.96
CA THR A 342 -7.62 8.83 12.90
C THR A 342 -6.48 9.61 12.25
N GLY A 343 -6.02 9.18 11.07
CA GLY A 343 -4.84 9.78 10.42
C GLY A 343 -3.51 9.47 11.12
N ARG A 344 -3.55 8.75 12.25
CA ARG A 344 -2.38 8.39 13.06
C ARG A 344 -2.04 6.93 12.85
N TYR A 345 -0.81 6.63 12.48
CA TYR A 345 -0.36 5.26 12.25
C TYR A 345 0.73 4.78 13.19
N LYS A 346 1.46 5.69 13.86
CA LYS A 346 2.64 5.30 14.65
C LYS A 346 2.30 4.33 15.77
N ILE A 347 1.12 4.47 16.36
CA ILE A 347 0.66 3.66 17.49
C ILE A 347 0.57 2.17 17.12
N PHE A 348 0.22 1.82 15.87
CA PHE A 348 -0.06 0.43 15.51
C PHE A 348 1.22 -0.43 15.40
N PRO A 349 2.29 -0.05 14.68
CA PRO A 349 3.53 -0.82 14.70
C PRO A 349 4.18 -0.88 16.08
N VAL A 350 4.06 0.18 16.89
CA VAL A 350 4.56 0.20 18.29
C VAL A 350 3.78 -0.78 19.16
N ALA A 351 2.45 -0.71 19.14
CA ALA A 351 1.60 -1.64 19.88
C ALA A 351 1.76 -3.07 19.38
N GLY A 352 1.87 -3.27 18.07
CA GLY A 352 2.03 -4.58 17.45
C GLY A 352 3.33 -5.27 17.84
N THR A 353 4.45 -4.55 17.80
CA THR A 353 5.76 -5.08 18.24
C THR A 353 5.83 -5.31 19.75
N ALA A 354 5.21 -4.46 20.57
CA ALA A 354 5.04 -4.71 22.00
C ALA A 354 4.26 -6.00 22.25
N LEU A 355 3.14 -6.19 21.53
CA LEU A 355 2.27 -7.35 21.69
C LEU A 355 2.96 -8.64 21.23
N MET A 356 3.71 -8.62 20.13
CA MET A 356 4.54 -9.76 19.71
C MET A 356 5.59 -10.12 20.78
N SER A 357 6.23 -9.12 21.39
CA SER A 357 7.22 -9.33 22.45
C SER A 357 6.61 -10.01 23.66
N ILE A 358 5.47 -9.50 24.12
CA ILE A 358 4.71 -10.08 25.24
C ILE A 358 4.24 -11.49 24.87
N ALA A 359 3.71 -11.70 23.67
CA ALA A 359 3.20 -13.00 23.25
C ALA A 359 4.29 -14.07 23.19
N PHE A 360 5.47 -13.76 22.62
CA PHE A 360 6.60 -14.69 22.63
C PHE A 360 7.13 -14.96 24.04
N LEU A 361 7.15 -13.95 24.91
CA LEU A 361 7.50 -14.14 26.32
C LEU A 361 6.51 -15.08 27.03
N LEU A 362 5.21 -14.92 26.77
CA LEU A 362 4.17 -15.80 27.31
C LEU A 362 4.28 -17.23 26.76
N LEU A 363 4.51 -17.39 25.45
CA LEU A 363 4.77 -18.68 24.82
C LEU A 363 6.01 -19.36 25.43
N SER A 364 7.06 -18.61 25.77
CA SER A 364 8.27 -19.16 26.41
C SER A 364 8.03 -19.73 27.82
N ARG A 365 6.89 -19.40 28.44
CA ARG A 365 6.49 -19.90 29.76
C ARG A 365 5.47 -21.03 29.69
N MET A 366 5.13 -21.50 28.49
CA MET A 366 4.22 -22.62 28.35
C MET A 366 4.88 -23.91 28.84
N ASP A 367 4.07 -24.78 29.45
CA ASP A 367 4.48 -26.11 29.86
C ASP A 367 3.42 -27.12 29.39
N GLU A 368 3.68 -28.41 29.61
CA GLU A 368 2.78 -29.52 29.29
C GLU A 368 1.39 -29.38 29.93
N SER A 369 1.30 -28.71 31.07
CA SER A 369 0.05 -28.50 31.82
C SER A 369 -0.73 -27.24 31.42
N THR A 370 -0.23 -26.43 30.48
CA THR A 370 -0.89 -25.15 30.13
C THR A 370 -2.25 -25.42 29.50
N PRO A 371 -3.36 -24.92 30.07
CA PRO A 371 -4.70 -25.14 29.51
C PRO A 371 -4.84 -24.54 28.11
N TRP A 372 -5.56 -25.24 27.22
CA TRP A 372 -5.87 -24.77 25.85
C TRP A 372 -6.28 -23.29 25.80
N LEU A 373 -7.13 -22.85 26.74
CA LEU A 373 -7.69 -21.50 26.75
C LEU A 373 -6.58 -20.43 26.89
N VAL A 374 -5.57 -20.72 27.72
CA VAL A 374 -4.43 -19.86 27.96
C VAL A 374 -3.52 -19.82 26.72
N GLN A 375 -3.29 -20.97 26.09
CA GLN A 375 -2.52 -21.04 24.85
C GLN A 375 -3.20 -20.26 23.72
N SER A 376 -4.52 -20.43 23.58
CA SER A 376 -5.32 -19.71 22.60
C SER A 376 -5.21 -18.20 22.79
N LEU A 377 -5.22 -17.72 24.04
CA LEU A 377 -5.02 -16.31 24.35
C LEU A 377 -3.62 -15.83 23.91
N TYR A 378 -2.56 -16.60 24.18
CA TYR A 378 -1.20 -16.25 23.76
C TYR A 378 -1.06 -16.21 22.23
N LEU A 379 -1.72 -17.13 21.53
CA LEU A 379 -1.78 -17.16 20.08
C LEU A 379 -2.54 -15.96 19.51
N VAL A 380 -3.69 -15.59 20.10
CA VAL A 380 -4.43 -14.38 19.72
C VAL A 380 -3.56 -13.13 19.89
N LEU A 381 -2.84 -13.01 21.01
CA LEU A 381 -1.90 -11.90 21.27
C LEU A 381 -0.80 -11.83 20.20
N LEU A 382 -0.20 -12.98 19.86
CA LEU A 382 0.84 -13.06 18.84
C LEU A 382 0.31 -12.64 17.47
N GLY A 383 -0.83 -13.21 17.06
CA GLY A 383 -1.49 -12.89 15.81
C GLY A 383 -1.87 -11.41 15.74
N ALA A 384 -2.43 -10.87 16.82
CA ALA A 384 -2.75 -9.46 16.95
C ALA A 384 -1.52 -8.56 16.75
N GLY A 385 -0.37 -8.94 17.31
CA GLY A 385 0.86 -8.18 17.16
C GLY A 385 1.36 -8.14 15.71
N ILE A 386 1.29 -9.28 15.01
CA ILE A 386 1.62 -9.38 13.58
C ILE A 386 0.64 -8.53 12.75
N GLY A 387 -0.66 -8.60 13.04
CA GLY A 387 -1.71 -7.90 12.27
C GLY A 387 -1.66 -6.38 12.39
N LEU A 388 -1.41 -5.87 13.59
CA LEU A 388 -1.22 -4.44 13.86
C LEU A 388 -0.02 -3.85 13.09
N SER A 389 0.97 -4.68 12.75
CA SER A 389 2.23 -4.21 12.15
C SER A 389 2.28 -4.44 10.64
N MET A 390 1.93 -5.64 10.18
CA MET A 390 2.25 -6.12 8.83
C MET A 390 1.76 -5.20 7.70
N GLN A 391 0.49 -4.79 7.74
CA GLN A 391 -0.10 -3.97 6.67
C GLN A 391 0.09 -2.47 6.90
N VAL A 392 0.22 -2.05 8.15
CA VAL A 392 0.44 -0.65 8.50
C VAL A 392 1.83 -0.21 8.04
N LEU A 393 2.86 -1.06 8.12
CA LEU A 393 4.21 -0.73 7.61
C LEU A 393 4.21 -0.43 6.11
N ILE A 394 3.45 -1.19 5.31
CA ILE A 394 3.28 -0.94 3.88
C ILE A 394 2.59 0.41 3.66
N LEU A 395 1.50 0.67 4.39
CA LEU A 395 0.78 1.93 4.32
C LEU A 395 1.65 3.14 4.65
N ILE A 396 2.49 3.06 5.69
CA ILE A 396 3.40 4.13 6.13
C ILE A 396 4.38 4.49 5.01
N VAL A 397 4.97 3.48 4.38
CA VAL A 397 5.91 3.69 3.29
C VAL A 397 5.19 4.23 2.06
N GLN A 398 3.95 3.79 1.78
CA GLN A 398 3.13 4.36 0.71
C GLN A 398 2.71 5.82 0.97
N ASN A 399 2.59 6.23 2.24
CA ASN A 399 2.28 7.60 2.64
C ASN A 399 3.49 8.53 2.53
N THR A 400 4.68 8.03 2.86
CA THR A 400 5.90 8.84 2.96
C THR A 400 6.78 8.81 1.70
N SER A 401 6.47 7.94 0.74
CA SER A 401 7.21 7.83 -0.52
C SER A 401 6.59 8.70 -1.60
N ARG A 402 7.45 9.21 -2.48
CA ARG A 402 7.01 9.89 -3.70
C ARG A 402 6.24 8.91 -4.57
N PHE A 403 5.27 9.41 -5.34
CA PHE A 403 4.46 8.58 -6.24
C PHE A 403 5.32 7.79 -7.25
N GLU A 404 6.45 8.36 -7.67
CA GLU A 404 7.44 7.71 -8.55
C GLU A 404 8.15 6.51 -7.93
N ASP A 405 8.35 6.54 -6.62
CA ASP A 405 9.06 5.50 -5.85
C ASP A 405 8.08 4.56 -5.14
N LEU A 406 6.77 4.73 -5.32
CA LEU A 406 5.74 3.98 -4.59
C LEU A 406 5.87 2.46 -4.77
N GLY A 407 6.20 2.02 -5.98
CA GLY A 407 6.34 0.60 -6.32
C GLY A 407 7.59 0.01 -5.69
N VAL A 408 8.73 0.66 -5.90
CA VAL A 408 10.02 0.31 -5.30
C VAL A 408 9.99 0.33 -3.77
N ALA A 409 9.32 1.31 -3.15
CA ALA A 409 9.26 1.41 -1.71
C ALA A 409 8.36 0.32 -1.09
N THR A 410 7.21 0.04 -1.71
CA THR A 410 6.31 -1.06 -1.31
C THR A 410 6.98 -2.42 -1.47
N SER A 411 7.67 -2.65 -2.59
CA SER A 411 8.40 -3.88 -2.84
C SER A 411 9.59 -4.05 -1.91
N GLY A 412 10.30 -2.97 -1.59
CA GLY A 412 11.41 -2.96 -0.64
C GLY A 412 11.01 -3.43 0.76
N VAL A 413 9.95 -2.85 1.34
CA VAL A 413 9.41 -3.28 2.65
C VAL A 413 8.98 -4.75 2.61
N THR A 414 8.35 -5.18 1.52
CA THR A 414 7.94 -6.58 1.34
C THR A 414 9.14 -7.51 1.20
N PHE A 415 10.19 -7.09 0.51
CA PHE A 415 11.42 -7.86 0.36
C PHE A 415 12.08 -8.10 1.72
N PHE A 416 12.25 -7.05 2.53
CA PHE A 416 12.80 -7.19 3.88
C PHE A 416 11.95 -8.13 4.75
N ARG A 417 10.62 -8.10 4.59
CA ARG A 417 9.71 -9.05 5.27
C ARG A 417 10.03 -10.49 4.91
N VAL A 418 10.16 -10.80 3.63
CA VAL A 418 10.40 -12.16 3.16
C VAL A 418 11.81 -12.63 3.54
N VAL A 419 12.82 -11.76 3.43
CA VAL A 419 14.17 -12.03 3.93
C VAL A 419 14.15 -12.30 5.44
N GLY A 420 13.42 -11.49 6.20
CA GLY A 420 13.23 -11.69 7.64
C GLY A 420 12.56 -13.01 7.98
N ALA A 421 11.56 -13.42 7.22
CA ALA A 421 10.94 -14.73 7.34
C ALA A 421 11.99 -15.84 7.20
N SER A 422 12.82 -15.83 6.16
CA SER A 422 13.89 -16.81 5.95
C SER A 422 14.91 -16.84 7.11
N PHE A 423 15.36 -15.67 7.58
CA PHE A 423 16.21 -15.59 8.78
C PHE A 423 15.51 -16.15 10.03
N GLY A 424 14.20 -15.93 10.18
CA GLY A 424 13.38 -16.48 11.25
C GLY A 424 13.42 -18.00 11.27
N ALA A 425 13.12 -18.65 10.14
CA ALA A 425 13.23 -20.11 10.04
C ALA A 425 14.66 -20.61 10.36
N ALA A 426 15.68 -19.93 9.84
CA ALA A 426 17.07 -20.32 10.03
C ALA A 426 17.50 -20.26 11.50
N ILE A 427 17.32 -19.09 12.12
CA ILE A 427 17.80 -18.80 13.46
C ILE A 427 17.02 -19.62 14.47
N PHE A 428 15.69 -19.70 14.34
CA PHE A 428 14.92 -20.57 15.23
C PHE A 428 15.24 -22.04 15.02
N GLY A 429 15.45 -22.49 13.78
CA GLY A 429 15.90 -23.86 13.49
C GLY A 429 17.26 -24.17 14.12
N ALA A 430 18.23 -23.27 14.02
CA ALA A 430 19.56 -23.41 14.62
C ALA A 430 19.51 -23.41 16.15
N LEU A 431 18.76 -22.49 16.75
CA LEU A 431 18.52 -22.43 18.19
C LEU A 431 17.86 -23.73 18.68
N PHE A 432 16.79 -24.14 18.01
CA PHE A 432 16.08 -25.37 18.32
C PHE A 432 16.97 -26.60 18.24
N ALA A 433 17.71 -26.78 17.14
CA ALA A 433 18.64 -27.91 16.97
C ALA A 433 19.73 -27.92 18.04
N THR A 434 20.25 -26.75 18.43
CA THR A 434 21.28 -26.62 19.47
C THR A 434 20.71 -27.00 20.85
N PHE A 435 19.54 -26.47 21.20
CA PHE A 435 18.90 -26.72 22.49
C PHE A 435 18.39 -28.15 22.61
N LEU A 436 17.75 -28.67 21.56
CA LEU A 436 17.28 -30.04 21.51
C LEU A 436 18.45 -31.02 21.50
N GLY A 437 19.51 -30.76 20.72
CA GLY A 437 20.69 -31.63 20.67
C GLY A 437 21.36 -31.82 22.03
N ARG A 438 21.36 -30.78 22.88
CA ARG A 438 21.87 -30.88 24.26
C ARG A 438 20.96 -31.68 25.20
N ARG A 439 19.64 -31.72 24.95
CA ARG A 439 18.65 -32.35 25.84
C ARG A 439 18.21 -33.75 25.41
N ILE A 440 18.19 -34.03 24.11
CA ILE A 440 17.58 -35.24 23.55
C ILE A 440 18.39 -36.50 23.85
N GLY A 441 19.73 -36.42 23.85
CA GLY A 441 20.61 -37.54 24.19
C GLY A 441 20.39 -38.04 25.62
N PRO A 442 20.49 -37.16 26.64
CA PRO A 442 20.15 -37.51 28.02
C PRO A 442 18.70 -38.01 28.19
N ALA A 443 17.74 -37.40 27.50
CA ALA A 443 16.33 -37.79 27.56
C ALA A 443 16.07 -39.19 26.97
N LEU A 444 16.73 -39.55 25.87
CA LEU A 444 16.66 -40.90 25.29
C LEU A 444 17.32 -41.94 26.21
N ALA A 445 18.46 -41.61 26.80
CA ALA A 445 19.14 -42.48 27.75
C ALA A 445 18.30 -42.74 29.02
N ALA A 446 17.59 -41.71 29.51
CA ALA A 446 16.73 -41.82 30.67
C ALA A 446 15.39 -42.53 30.39
N SER A 447 14.84 -42.41 29.17
CA SER A 447 13.56 -43.03 28.80
C SER A 447 13.68 -44.48 28.35
N GLY A 448 14.84 -44.88 27.80
CA GLY A 448 15.01 -46.16 27.12
C GLY A 448 14.21 -46.27 25.81
N ALA A 449 13.73 -45.15 25.28
CA ALA A 449 12.92 -45.13 24.07
C ALA A 449 13.75 -45.41 22.81
N PRO A 450 13.14 -45.97 21.75
CA PRO A 450 13.80 -46.06 20.45
C PRO A 450 14.12 -44.67 19.90
N VAL A 451 15.26 -44.52 19.22
CA VAL A 451 15.72 -43.25 18.64
C VAL A 451 14.68 -42.66 17.67
N GLU A 452 13.88 -43.50 17.01
CA GLU A 452 12.77 -43.08 16.14
C GLU A 452 11.71 -42.23 16.86
N ALA A 453 11.48 -42.47 18.17
CA ALA A 453 10.54 -41.69 18.97
C ALA A 453 11.00 -40.23 19.14
N ALA A 454 12.30 -39.96 19.06
CA ALA A 454 12.82 -38.60 19.07
C ALA A 454 12.51 -37.85 17.77
N HIS A 455 12.23 -38.53 16.66
CA HIS A 455 12.02 -37.88 15.35
C HIS A 455 10.58 -37.97 14.83
N SER A 456 9.72 -38.74 15.51
CA SER A 456 8.33 -38.94 15.12
C SER A 456 7.37 -38.70 16.30
N PRO A 457 6.56 -37.62 16.26
CA PRO A 457 5.55 -37.37 17.29
C PRO A 457 4.55 -38.52 17.41
N ALA A 458 4.20 -39.17 16.30
CA ALA A 458 3.25 -40.27 16.29
C ALA A 458 3.79 -41.52 17.00
N VAL A 459 5.09 -41.78 16.90
CA VAL A 459 5.74 -42.87 17.64
C VAL A 459 5.88 -42.48 19.11
N LEU A 460 6.29 -41.24 19.39
CA LEU A 460 6.45 -40.72 20.75
C LEU A 460 5.17 -40.86 21.59
N HIS A 461 4.04 -40.42 21.04
CA HIS A 461 2.75 -40.43 21.76
C HIS A 461 2.06 -41.80 21.79
N ARG A 462 2.60 -42.80 21.10
CA ARG A 462 2.19 -44.21 21.25
C ARG A 462 2.91 -44.92 22.40
N LEU A 463 4.01 -44.35 22.90
CA LEU A 463 4.76 -44.93 24.00
C LEU A 463 4.05 -44.69 25.34
N PRO A 464 4.31 -45.54 26.35
CA PRO A 464 3.85 -45.28 27.71
C PRO A 464 4.32 -43.90 28.20
N HIS A 465 3.49 -43.19 28.96
CA HIS A 465 3.76 -41.80 29.36
C HIS A 465 5.09 -41.64 30.12
N TYR A 466 5.50 -42.65 30.90
CA TYR A 466 6.78 -42.64 31.61
C TYR A 466 8.00 -42.68 30.67
N VAL A 467 7.86 -43.26 29.48
CA VAL A 467 8.91 -43.30 28.43
C VAL A 467 8.88 -42.03 27.59
N ALA A 468 7.69 -41.51 27.29
CA ALA A 468 7.55 -40.32 26.46
C ALA A 468 7.93 -39.03 27.19
N SER A 469 7.62 -38.91 28.49
CA SER A 469 7.76 -37.67 29.28
C SER A 469 9.17 -37.04 29.22
N PRO A 470 10.30 -37.77 29.37
CA PRO A 470 11.63 -37.17 29.26
C PRO A 470 11.89 -36.52 27.89
N ILE A 471 11.40 -37.14 26.82
CA ILE A 471 11.56 -36.63 25.45
C ILE A 471 10.63 -35.42 25.23
N VAL A 472 9.37 -35.53 25.64
CA VAL A 472 8.37 -34.44 25.58
C VAL A 472 8.89 -33.20 26.28
N ARG A 473 9.42 -33.35 27.50
CA ARG A 473 10.01 -32.26 28.28
C ARG A 473 11.24 -31.65 27.62
N ALA A 474 12.11 -32.48 27.03
CA ALA A 474 13.26 -32.00 26.27
C ALA A 474 12.84 -31.12 25.08
N TYR A 475 11.74 -31.49 24.40
CA TYR A 475 11.12 -30.70 23.34
C TYR A 475 10.51 -29.40 23.87
N ALA A 476 9.70 -29.47 24.92
CA ALA A 476 9.06 -28.31 25.53
C ALA A 476 10.08 -27.26 25.99
N GLU A 477 11.09 -27.66 26.76
CA GLU A 477 12.14 -26.75 27.25
C GLU A 477 12.99 -26.16 26.11
N SER A 478 13.19 -26.91 25.01
CA SER A 478 13.93 -26.40 23.86
C SER A 478 13.12 -25.37 23.08
N LEU A 479 11.82 -25.60 22.87
CA LEU A 479 10.93 -24.64 22.23
C LEU A 479 10.71 -23.39 23.09
N ASN A 480 10.60 -23.54 24.40
CA ASN A 480 10.51 -22.42 25.34
C ASN A 480 11.71 -21.47 25.22
N GLN A 481 12.92 -22.03 25.13
CA GLN A 481 14.13 -21.24 24.91
C GLN A 481 14.12 -20.52 23.55
N VAL A 482 13.64 -21.20 22.49
CA VAL A 482 13.49 -20.58 21.16
C VAL A 482 12.51 -19.40 21.22
N PHE A 483 11.36 -19.55 21.87
CA PHE A 483 10.39 -18.47 22.05
C PHE A 483 10.92 -17.34 22.92
N LEU A 484 11.77 -17.62 23.90
CA LEU A 484 12.42 -16.58 24.71
C LEU A 484 13.35 -15.70 23.87
N TRP A 485 14.15 -16.31 23.00
CA TRP A 485 14.98 -15.57 22.03
C TRP A 485 14.13 -14.81 21.01
N ALA A 486 13.00 -15.38 20.58
CA ALA A 486 12.02 -14.69 19.75
C ALA A 486 11.49 -13.41 20.43
N ALA A 487 11.22 -13.48 21.74
CA ALA A 487 10.78 -12.35 22.54
C ALA A 487 11.84 -11.24 22.60
N ALA A 488 13.12 -11.60 22.72
CA ALA A 488 14.22 -10.63 22.69
C ALA A 488 14.32 -9.90 21.34
N VAL A 489 14.17 -10.61 20.23
CA VAL A 489 14.15 -10.02 18.88
C VAL A 489 12.93 -9.11 18.71
N ALA A 490 11.74 -9.56 19.13
CA ALA A 490 10.53 -8.75 19.08
C ALA A 490 10.66 -7.48 19.95
N LEU A 491 11.31 -7.58 21.11
CA LEU A 491 11.56 -6.45 22.02
C LEU A 491 12.50 -5.42 21.38
N ALA A 492 13.54 -5.87 20.69
CA ALA A 492 14.39 -4.97 19.90
C ALA A 492 13.58 -4.25 18.80
N GLY A 493 12.60 -4.95 18.19
CA GLY A 493 11.65 -4.35 17.25
C GLY A 493 10.73 -3.33 17.90
N PHE A 494 10.27 -3.57 19.12
CA PHE A 494 9.51 -2.60 19.89
C PHE A 494 10.31 -1.33 20.17
N ILE A 495 11.55 -1.48 20.64
CA ILE A 495 12.46 -0.35 20.88
C ILE A 495 12.65 0.44 19.57
N LEU A 496 12.88 -0.25 18.45
CA LEU A 496 13.03 0.41 17.16
C LEU A 496 11.76 1.12 16.68
N ALA A 497 10.59 0.55 16.93
CA ALA A 497 9.30 1.15 16.58
C ALA A 497 9.06 2.49 17.29
N LEU A 498 9.63 2.69 18.49
CA LEU A 498 9.55 3.97 19.20
C LEU A 498 10.22 5.12 18.43
N PHE A 499 11.29 4.81 17.68
CA PHE A 499 12.02 5.77 16.84
C PHE A 499 11.32 6.07 15.50
N LEU A 500 10.19 5.42 15.20
CA LEU A 500 9.39 5.75 14.03
C LEU A 500 8.88 7.19 14.16
N ARG A 501 9.26 8.06 13.21
CA ARG A 501 8.73 9.43 13.14
C ARG A 501 7.33 9.38 12.54
N GLU A 502 6.38 10.02 13.21
CA GLU A 502 5.02 10.14 12.69
C GLU A 502 4.97 11.31 11.70
N VAL A 503 4.66 11.00 10.44
CA VAL A 503 4.33 11.97 9.40
C VAL A 503 2.82 11.88 9.21
N PRO A 504 2.01 12.92 9.49
CA PRO A 504 0.56 12.83 9.37
C PRO A 504 0.15 12.33 7.97
N LEU A 505 -0.96 11.59 7.88
CA LEU A 505 -1.54 11.29 6.56
C LEU A 505 -1.88 12.63 5.90
N ALA A 506 -1.35 12.87 4.69
CA ALA A 506 -1.70 14.06 3.94
C ALA A 506 -3.22 14.05 3.68
N ASP A 507 -3.90 15.11 4.11
CA ASP A 507 -5.33 15.26 3.84
C ASP A 507 -5.54 15.53 2.35
N ILE A 508 -6.70 15.09 1.85
CA ILE A 508 -7.12 15.27 0.44
C ILE A 508 -7.10 16.76 0.05
N HIS A 509 -7.13 17.68 1.02
CA HIS A 509 -7.13 19.12 0.81
C HIS A 509 -5.73 19.73 0.62
N ASP A 510 -4.64 19.05 0.99
CA ASP A 510 -3.25 19.55 0.80
C ASP A 510 -2.61 19.07 -0.51
N SER A 511 -3.38 18.41 -1.36
CA SER A 511 -2.98 18.05 -2.71
C SER A 511 -3.98 18.64 -3.70
N PRO A 512 -3.64 19.76 -4.39
CA PRO A 512 -4.40 20.17 -5.58
C PRO A 512 -4.35 19.13 -6.70
N ALA A 513 -3.63 18.02 -6.51
CA ALA A 513 -3.72 16.84 -7.33
C ALA A 513 -5.08 16.13 -7.16
N CYS A 514 -6.10 16.70 -7.79
CA CYS A 514 -7.17 15.93 -8.38
C CYS A 514 -6.57 14.70 -9.08
N LEU A 515 -7.30 13.58 -9.07
CA LEU A 515 -6.93 12.26 -9.59
C LEU A 515 -6.53 12.19 -11.10
N GLY A 516 -6.16 13.31 -11.73
CA GLY A 516 -5.56 13.44 -13.06
C GLY A 516 -4.11 13.97 -13.06
N ASP A 517 -3.65 14.72 -12.05
CA ASP A 517 -2.32 15.37 -12.11
C ASP A 517 -1.15 14.49 -11.66
N GLY A 518 -1.44 13.39 -10.96
CA GLY A 518 -0.46 12.31 -10.72
C GLY A 518 0.00 11.60 -12.01
N PHE A 519 -0.61 11.93 -13.16
CA PHE A 519 -0.33 11.36 -14.48
C PHE A 519 0.28 12.34 -15.47
N ALA A 520 0.57 13.58 -15.08
CA ALA A 520 1.37 14.52 -15.88
C ALA A 520 2.87 14.42 -15.53
N VAL A 521 3.72 14.76 -16.50
CA VAL A 521 5.18 14.89 -16.35
C VAL A 521 5.49 15.82 -15.18
N PRO A 522 6.47 15.53 -14.30
CA PRO A 522 6.82 16.44 -13.22
C PRO A 522 7.33 17.75 -13.83
N ARG A 523 6.52 18.81 -13.71
CA ARG A 523 7.05 20.16 -13.78
C ARG A 523 7.66 20.44 -12.42
N THR A 524 8.92 20.87 -12.40
CA THR A 524 9.45 21.66 -11.28
C THR A 524 8.42 22.76 -11.02
N LYS A 525 7.79 22.78 -9.83
CA LYS A 525 6.80 23.81 -9.49
C LYS A 525 7.36 25.16 -9.90
N THR A 526 6.75 25.80 -10.88
CA THR A 526 7.19 27.13 -11.30
C THR A 526 6.88 28.10 -10.16
N PRO A 527 7.55 29.26 -10.09
CA PRO A 527 7.17 30.31 -9.15
C PRO A 527 5.68 30.65 -9.21
N GLU A 528 5.05 30.47 -10.38
CA GLU A 528 3.61 30.64 -10.61
C GLU A 528 2.78 29.60 -9.85
N ASP A 529 3.13 28.31 -9.88
CA ASP A 529 2.38 27.25 -9.18
C ASP A 529 2.42 27.44 -7.65
N VAL A 530 3.55 27.94 -7.13
CA VAL A 530 3.73 28.23 -5.70
C VAL A 530 2.90 29.46 -5.29
N LEU A 531 2.86 30.47 -6.16
CA LEU A 531 2.09 31.69 -5.96
C LEU A 531 0.58 31.40 -6.01
N GLU A 532 0.13 30.58 -6.95
CA GLU A 532 -1.28 30.18 -7.08
C GLU A 532 -1.78 29.45 -5.84
N ILE A 533 -0.98 28.52 -5.29
CA ILE A 533 -1.31 27.81 -4.04
C ILE A 533 -1.37 28.80 -2.86
N ALA A 534 -0.39 29.71 -2.74
CA ALA A 534 -0.36 30.69 -1.66
C ALA A 534 -1.56 31.67 -1.71
N VAL A 535 -1.91 32.15 -2.91
CA VAL A 535 -3.06 33.02 -3.15
C VAL A 535 -4.37 32.30 -2.82
N THR A 536 -4.49 31.02 -3.19
CA THR A 536 -5.70 30.22 -2.91
C THR A 536 -5.91 30.03 -1.41
N HIS A 537 -4.84 29.73 -0.66
CA HIS A 537 -4.91 29.63 0.80
C HIS A 537 -5.28 30.98 1.46
N LEU A 538 -4.65 32.08 1.02
CA LEU A 538 -4.94 33.43 1.53
C LEU A 538 -6.39 33.85 1.26
N LEU A 539 -6.93 33.56 0.08
CA LEU A 539 -8.31 33.89 -0.30
C LEU A 539 -9.36 33.05 0.43
N HIS A 540 -8.98 31.86 0.92
CA HIS A 540 -9.85 30.97 1.68
C HIS A 540 -9.92 31.37 3.15
N GLU A 541 -8.82 31.89 3.72
CA GLU A 541 -8.74 32.30 5.13
C GLU A 541 -9.16 33.77 5.38
N ALA A 542 -9.37 34.58 4.32
CA ALA A 542 -9.66 36.01 4.44
C ALA A 542 -11.16 36.36 4.25
N PRO A 543 -11.93 36.58 5.34
CA PRO A 543 -13.31 37.10 5.26
C PRO A 543 -13.42 38.55 4.75
N GLU A 544 -12.30 39.26 4.61
CA GLU A 544 -12.23 40.64 4.11
C GLU A 544 -12.42 40.75 2.58
N VAL A 545 -12.17 39.67 1.82
CA VAL A 545 -12.35 39.64 0.36
C VAL A 545 -13.78 39.20 0.02
N ARG A 546 -14.76 39.94 0.53
CA ARG A 546 -16.17 39.84 0.17
C ARG A 546 -16.61 41.10 -0.57
N LEU A 547 -17.54 40.97 -1.51
CA LEU A 547 -18.09 42.09 -2.30
C LEU A 547 -18.52 43.31 -1.46
N PRO A 548 -19.20 43.15 -0.31
CA PRO A 548 -19.57 44.29 0.55
C PRO A 548 -18.37 45.06 1.11
N ASN A 549 -17.29 44.35 1.46
CA ASN A 549 -16.07 44.95 2.01
C ASN A 549 -15.24 45.63 0.92
N LEU A 550 -15.21 45.04 -0.28
CA LEU A 550 -14.59 45.65 -1.47
C LEU A 550 -15.34 46.91 -1.91
N ALA A 551 -16.68 46.90 -1.83
CA ALA A 551 -17.51 48.08 -2.08
C ALA A 551 -17.29 49.17 -1.02
N ALA A 552 -17.16 48.81 0.26
CA ALA A 552 -16.89 49.76 1.35
C ALA A 552 -15.48 50.38 1.29
N ALA A 553 -14.48 49.64 0.78
CA ALA A 553 -13.12 50.14 0.57
C ALA A 553 -13.02 51.10 -0.63
N TYR A 554 -14.01 51.09 -1.52
CA TYR A 554 -14.04 51.89 -2.73
C TYR A 554 -14.85 53.18 -2.54
N GLN A 555 -14.21 54.20 -1.96
CA GLN A 555 -14.84 55.46 -1.51
C GLN A 555 -15.42 56.35 -2.62
N ASP A 556 -15.10 56.11 -3.90
CA ASP A 556 -15.53 56.91 -5.06
C ASP A 556 -16.56 56.19 -5.97
N SER A 557 -17.15 55.08 -5.54
CA SER A 557 -18.16 54.36 -6.36
C SER A 557 -19.57 54.93 -6.20
N GLU A 558 -20.20 55.31 -7.31
CA GLU A 558 -21.65 55.55 -7.35
C GLU A 558 -22.47 54.25 -7.41
N LEU A 559 -21.83 53.08 -7.46
CA LEU A 559 -22.47 51.77 -7.61
C LEU A 559 -22.69 51.08 -6.25
N ASP A 560 -23.92 50.60 -6.03
CA ASP A 560 -24.23 49.75 -4.88
C ASP A 560 -23.69 48.32 -5.06
N VAL A 561 -23.68 47.53 -3.97
CA VAL A 561 -23.16 46.14 -3.97
C VAL A 561 -23.84 45.27 -5.04
N ALA A 562 -25.14 45.49 -5.27
CA ALA A 562 -25.91 44.77 -6.27
C ALA A 562 -25.49 45.14 -7.71
N ALA A 563 -25.22 46.41 -7.98
CA ALA A 563 -24.76 46.88 -9.27
C ALA A 563 -23.31 46.42 -9.56
N LEU A 564 -22.42 46.42 -8.57
CA LEU A 564 -21.07 45.85 -8.69
C LEU A 564 -21.11 44.34 -8.98
N TRP A 565 -21.97 43.60 -8.29
CA TRP A 565 -22.21 42.19 -8.57
C TRP A 565 -22.73 41.97 -10.00
N GLY A 566 -23.66 42.81 -10.45
CA GLY A 566 -24.21 42.74 -11.81
C GLY A 566 -23.15 43.00 -12.90
N VAL A 567 -22.28 44.01 -12.71
CA VAL A 567 -21.17 44.29 -13.61
C VAL A 567 -20.19 43.10 -13.69
N LEU A 568 -19.82 42.53 -12.54
CA LEU A 568 -18.95 41.34 -12.51
C LEU A 568 -19.59 40.12 -13.18
N ARG A 569 -20.90 39.91 -13.03
CA ARG A 569 -21.59 38.79 -13.66
C ARG A 569 -21.66 38.93 -15.18
N ILE A 570 -21.90 40.14 -15.71
CA ILE A 570 -21.82 40.37 -17.17
C ILE A 570 -20.39 40.08 -17.64
N TYR A 571 -19.37 40.61 -16.97
CA TYR A 571 -17.97 40.37 -17.31
C TYR A 571 -17.59 38.87 -17.32
N GLN A 572 -18.01 38.14 -16.28
CA GLN A 572 -17.77 36.70 -16.15
C GLN A 572 -18.40 35.92 -17.30
N TYR A 573 -19.67 36.19 -17.62
CA TYR A 573 -20.39 35.48 -18.67
C TYR A 573 -19.89 35.84 -20.07
N GLU A 574 -19.53 37.10 -20.33
CA GLU A 574 -18.88 37.50 -21.59
C GLU A 574 -17.54 36.78 -21.79
N ARG A 575 -16.74 36.61 -20.72
CA ARG A 575 -15.46 35.88 -20.80
C ARG A 575 -15.61 34.37 -20.90
N PHE A 576 -16.58 33.76 -20.21
CA PHE A 576 -16.71 32.30 -20.17
C PHE A 576 -17.61 31.70 -21.26
N PHE A 577 -18.67 32.41 -21.64
CA PHE A 577 -19.73 31.90 -22.52
C PHE A 577 -19.88 32.73 -23.79
N GLU A 578 -18.95 33.67 -24.06
CA GLU A 578 -18.93 34.64 -25.17
C GLU A 578 -20.13 35.61 -25.22
N THR A 579 -21.24 35.29 -24.57
CA THR A 579 -22.46 36.10 -24.49
C THR A 579 -23.04 36.03 -23.08
N ALA A 580 -23.33 37.19 -22.48
CA ALA A 580 -24.03 37.25 -21.20
C ALA A 580 -25.54 37.40 -21.44
N LYS A 581 -26.31 36.36 -21.18
CA LYS A 581 -27.78 36.40 -21.27
C LYS A 581 -28.43 36.48 -19.91
N LEU A 582 -29.38 37.40 -19.73
CA LEU A 582 -30.07 37.58 -18.46
C LEU A 582 -30.83 36.29 -18.05
N THR A 583 -31.44 35.60 -19.02
CA THR A 583 -32.12 34.32 -18.76
C THR A 583 -31.20 33.19 -18.31
N ASP A 584 -29.96 33.14 -18.80
CA ASP A 584 -28.99 32.10 -18.43
C ASP A 584 -28.37 32.39 -17.06
N ILE A 585 -28.14 33.67 -16.75
CA ILE A 585 -27.75 34.12 -15.40
C ILE A 585 -28.84 33.75 -14.38
N ALA A 586 -30.11 34.05 -14.69
CA ALA A 586 -31.23 33.74 -13.81
C ALA A 586 -31.42 32.23 -13.57
N LYS A 587 -31.31 31.42 -14.63
CA LYS A 587 -31.37 29.94 -14.52
C LYS A 587 -30.27 29.37 -13.65
N HIS A 588 -29.05 29.91 -13.76
CA HIS A 588 -27.91 29.45 -12.97
C HIS A 588 -28.10 29.73 -11.48
N LEU A 589 -28.79 30.82 -11.14
CA LEU A 589 -29.12 31.19 -9.76
C LEU A 589 -30.43 30.57 -9.25
N HIS A 590 -31.08 29.71 -10.05
CA HIS A 590 -32.38 29.12 -9.74
C HIS A 590 -33.48 30.15 -9.41
N LEU A 591 -33.39 31.36 -9.99
CA LEU A 591 -34.33 32.47 -9.78
C LEU A 591 -35.09 32.80 -11.08
N PRO A 592 -36.34 33.30 -11.00
CA PRO A 592 -37.01 33.89 -12.15
C PRO A 592 -36.25 35.14 -12.61
N HIS A 593 -36.04 35.30 -13.93
CA HIS A 593 -35.32 36.44 -14.50
C HIS A 593 -35.91 37.82 -14.12
N GLN A 594 -37.22 37.87 -13.86
CA GLN A 594 -37.95 39.05 -13.39
C GLN A 594 -37.43 39.61 -12.06
N VAL A 595 -36.79 38.78 -11.23
CA VAL A 595 -36.21 39.20 -9.94
C VAL A 595 -34.90 39.96 -10.15
N LEU A 596 -34.15 39.63 -11.21
CA LEU A 596 -32.84 40.21 -11.52
C LEU A 596 -32.93 41.40 -12.47
N GLU A 597 -33.98 41.47 -13.29
CA GLU A 597 -34.22 42.51 -14.28
C GLU A 597 -34.07 43.95 -13.73
N PRO A 598 -34.57 44.31 -12.54
CA PRO A 598 -34.40 45.67 -12.00
C PRO A 598 -32.95 46.09 -11.74
N VAL A 599 -32.06 45.13 -11.42
CA VAL A 599 -30.64 45.39 -11.17
C VAL A 599 -29.91 45.65 -12.48
N PHE A 600 -30.16 44.82 -13.49
CA PHE A 600 -29.53 44.94 -14.80
C PHE A 600 -30.09 46.14 -15.60
N ASP A 601 -31.37 46.46 -15.49
CA ASP A 601 -31.95 47.65 -16.12
C ASP A 601 -31.38 48.94 -15.52
N ARG A 602 -31.10 48.95 -14.20
CA ARG A 602 -30.39 50.05 -13.55
C ARG A 602 -28.98 50.25 -14.12
N LEU A 603 -28.23 49.16 -14.33
CA LEU A 603 -26.91 49.20 -14.95
C LEU A 603 -26.94 49.73 -16.39
N VAL A 604 -28.00 49.44 -17.13
CA VAL A 604 -28.21 49.99 -18.48
C VAL A 604 -28.54 51.48 -18.43
N GLN A 605 -29.45 51.90 -17.54
CA GLN A 605 -29.84 53.31 -17.39
C GLN A 605 -28.71 54.21 -16.92
N THR A 606 -27.84 53.69 -16.04
CA THR A 606 -26.65 54.38 -15.53
C THR A 606 -25.46 54.34 -16.50
N GLY A 607 -25.60 53.63 -17.63
CA GLY A 607 -24.60 53.61 -18.69
C GLY A 607 -23.41 52.68 -18.45
N TYR A 608 -23.47 51.78 -17.47
CA TYR A 608 -22.43 50.77 -17.19
C TYR A 608 -22.60 49.47 -17.99
N ALA A 609 -23.80 49.21 -18.51
CA ALA A 609 -24.09 48.08 -19.40
C ALA A 609 -24.93 48.53 -20.61
N SER A 610 -24.87 47.77 -21.71
CA SER A 610 -25.79 47.88 -22.84
C SER A 610 -26.58 46.57 -22.98
N ARG A 611 -27.84 46.68 -23.39
CA ARG A 611 -28.74 45.54 -23.57
C ARG A 611 -29.25 45.50 -25.01
N ASP A 612 -29.06 44.37 -25.69
CA ASP A 612 -29.66 44.06 -26.99
C ASP A 612 -30.53 42.80 -26.83
N GLY A 613 -31.83 43.01 -26.61
CA GLY A 613 -32.77 41.96 -26.26
C GLY A 613 -32.45 41.29 -24.92
N ASP A 614 -32.10 40.01 -24.95
CA ASP A 614 -31.71 39.23 -23.77
C ASP A 614 -30.19 39.22 -23.52
N ILE A 615 -29.41 39.81 -24.43
CA ILE A 615 -27.94 39.87 -24.34
C ILE A 615 -27.54 41.17 -23.65
N LEU A 616 -26.72 41.04 -22.60
CA LEU A 616 -26.10 42.13 -21.86
C LEU A 616 -24.62 42.20 -22.25
N SER A 617 -24.10 43.42 -22.39
CA SER A 617 -22.68 43.67 -22.58
C SER A 617 -22.20 44.86 -21.77
N LEU A 618 -20.93 44.87 -21.38
CA LEU A 618 -20.38 45.99 -20.61
C LEU A 618 -20.00 47.17 -21.53
N THR A 619 -20.32 48.39 -21.08
CA THR A 619 -19.82 49.61 -21.72
C THR A 619 -18.38 49.89 -21.27
N ALA A 620 -17.72 50.88 -21.89
CA ALA A 620 -16.39 51.32 -21.46
C ALA A 620 -16.38 51.77 -19.98
N ALA A 621 -17.47 52.35 -19.48
CA ALA A 621 -17.61 52.71 -18.07
C ALA A 621 -17.74 51.47 -17.17
N GLY A 622 -18.48 50.44 -17.59
CA GLY A 622 -18.61 49.17 -16.86
C GLY A 622 -17.29 48.40 -16.78
N LEU A 623 -16.55 48.34 -17.89
CA LEU A 623 -15.21 47.72 -17.93
C LEU A 623 -14.22 48.46 -17.02
N GLY A 624 -14.29 49.79 -16.96
CA GLY A 624 -13.47 50.59 -16.05
C GLY A 624 -13.69 50.23 -14.58
N GLN A 625 -14.92 49.89 -14.17
CA GLN A 625 -15.21 49.47 -12.80
C GLN A 625 -14.63 48.09 -12.47
N VAL A 626 -14.65 47.16 -13.43
CA VAL A 626 -13.99 45.84 -13.28
C VAL A 626 -12.48 46.00 -13.10
N GLU A 627 -11.86 46.91 -13.86
CA GLU A 627 -10.43 47.17 -13.79
C GLU A 627 -10.01 47.76 -12.43
N VAL A 628 -10.82 48.67 -11.88
CA VAL A 628 -10.58 49.21 -10.53
C VAL A 628 -10.72 48.14 -9.45
N LEU A 629 -11.73 47.26 -9.56
CA LEU A 629 -11.89 46.15 -8.62
C LEU A 629 -10.72 45.16 -8.67
N SER A 630 -10.22 44.86 -9.89
CA SER A 630 -9.01 44.07 -10.09
C SER A 630 -7.78 44.74 -9.47
N GLY A 631 -7.67 46.07 -9.58
CA GLY A 631 -6.62 46.85 -8.92
C GLY A 631 -6.64 46.74 -7.40
N LEU A 632 -7.83 46.84 -6.77
CA LEU A 632 -7.99 46.72 -5.32
C LEU A 632 -7.65 45.32 -4.81
N LEU A 633 -8.14 44.27 -5.49
CA LEU A 633 -7.85 42.88 -5.15
C LEU A 633 -6.35 42.57 -5.29
N ARG A 634 -5.72 43.09 -6.34
CA ARG A 634 -4.28 42.97 -6.57
C ARG A 634 -3.48 43.61 -5.44
N LYS A 635 -3.84 44.85 -5.06
CA LYS A 635 -3.17 45.56 -3.98
C LYS A 635 -3.25 44.78 -2.66
N TRP A 636 -4.44 44.28 -2.33
CA TRP A 636 -4.65 43.45 -1.14
C TRP A 636 -3.80 42.16 -1.17
N LEU A 637 -3.75 41.48 -2.31
CA LEU A 637 -2.93 40.27 -2.49
C LEU A 637 -1.44 40.56 -2.31
N VAL A 638 -0.93 41.65 -2.87
CA VAL A 638 0.48 42.05 -2.71
C VAL A 638 0.82 42.32 -1.25
N ASP A 639 -0.03 43.07 -0.54
CA ASP A 639 0.19 43.42 0.87
C ASP A 639 0.19 42.18 1.78
N HIS A 640 -0.63 41.16 1.49
CA HIS A 640 -0.74 39.94 2.29
C HIS A 640 0.26 38.85 1.91
N LEU A 641 0.66 38.76 0.64
CA LEU A 641 1.71 37.84 0.18
C LEU A 641 3.10 38.23 0.73
N ALA A 642 3.34 39.53 0.97
CA ALA A 642 4.59 40.02 1.58
C ALA A 642 4.82 39.50 3.00
N VAL A 643 3.78 38.99 3.68
CA VAL A 643 3.82 38.56 5.09
C VAL A 643 3.87 37.02 5.23
N ALA A 644 3.68 36.26 4.15
CA ALA A 644 3.57 34.81 4.20
C ALA A 644 4.94 34.10 4.42
N PRO A 645 5.09 33.21 5.43
CA PRO A 645 6.32 32.48 5.68
C PRO A 645 6.57 31.41 4.60
N GLY A 646 7.46 31.72 3.64
CA GLY A 646 7.85 30.80 2.57
C GLY A 646 8.37 31.47 1.29
N VAL A 647 8.12 32.77 1.10
CA VAL A 647 8.49 33.53 -0.10
C VAL A 647 9.84 34.26 0.11
N GLN A 648 10.87 33.55 0.57
CA GLN A 648 12.21 34.13 0.80
C GLN A 648 13.13 34.13 -0.43
N GLN A 649 12.70 33.55 -1.55
CA GLN A 649 13.36 33.70 -2.85
C GLN A 649 12.45 34.52 -3.76
N GLN A 650 12.79 35.80 -3.94
CA GLN A 650 12.12 36.68 -4.89
C GLN A 650 12.32 36.14 -6.33
N PRO A 651 11.25 35.83 -7.07
CA PRO A 651 11.32 35.70 -8.52
C PRO A 651 11.58 37.07 -9.16
N ASP A 652 11.97 37.08 -10.44
CA ASP A 652 12.17 38.32 -11.20
C ASP A 652 10.91 39.20 -11.15
N HIS A 653 11.07 40.49 -10.80
CA HIS A 653 9.95 41.37 -10.38
C HIS A 653 8.85 41.48 -11.43
N GLN A 654 9.19 41.36 -12.72
CA GLN A 654 8.26 41.43 -13.85
C GLN A 654 7.44 40.15 -14.06
N GLU A 655 8.05 38.97 -13.86
CA GLU A 655 7.32 37.69 -13.97
C GLU A 655 6.33 37.52 -12.82
N PHE A 656 6.71 37.99 -11.62
CA PHE A 656 5.85 37.98 -10.45
C PHE A 656 4.61 38.87 -10.63
N GLU A 657 4.77 40.11 -11.10
CA GLU A 657 3.65 41.01 -11.37
C GLU A 657 2.72 40.49 -12.47
N ALA A 658 3.28 39.90 -13.55
CA ALA A 658 2.50 39.31 -14.62
C ALA A 658 1.72 38.06 -14.19
N ALA A 659 2.26 37.28 -13.25
CA ALA A 659 1.56 36.13 -12.65
C ALA A 659 0.44 36.61 -11.71
N LEU A 660 0.71 37.62 -10.88
CA LEU A 660 -0.28 38.19 -9.96
C LEU A 660 -1.46 38.80 -10.72
N GLN A 661 -1.19 39.46 -11.85
CA GLN A 661 -2.22 39.99 -12.75
C GLN A 661 -3.11 38.88 -13.33
N ARG A 662 -2.53 37.80 -13.85
CA ARG A 662 -3.28 36.65 -14.37
C ARG A 662 -4.12 35.96 -13.30
N LEU A 663 -3.58 35.81 -12.09
CA LEU A 663 -4.28 35.19 -10.96
C LEU A 663 -5.42 36.07 -10.44
N THR A 664 -5.23 37.39 -10.36
CA THR A 664 -6.27 38.33 -9.93
C THR A 664 -7.46 38.32 -10.90
N ASP A 665 -7.17 38.36 -12.21
CA ASP A 665 -8.19 38.24 -13.24
C ASP A 665 -8.87 36.86 -13.19
N GLY A 666 -8.12 35.80 -12.90
CA GLY A 666 -8.64 34.45 -12.70
C GLY A 666 -9.60 34.35 -11.51
N VAL A 667 -9.28 34.97 -10.38
CA VAL A 667 -10.12 34.99 -9.17
C VAL A 667 -11.42 35.76 -9.41
N LEU A 668 -11.34 36.92 -10.07
CA LEU A 668 -12.54 37.70 -10.43
C LEU A 668 -13.45 36.93 -11.38
N VAL A 669 -12.89 36.09 -12.24
CA VAL A 669 -13.61 35.35 -13.26
C VAL A 669 -14.17 34.02 -12.73
N GLN A 670 -13.42 33.30 -11.89
CA GLN A 670 -13.74 31.92 -11.45
C GLN A 670 -14.46 31.82 -10.09
N ARG A 671 -14.42 32.85 -9.24
CA ARG A 671 -15.05 32.80 -7.90
C ARG A 671 -16.56 33.00 -8.02
N ASP A 672 -17.32 32.07 -7.44
CA ASP A 672 -18.77 32.23 -7.27
C ASP A 672 -19.06 33.13 -6.06
N TRP A 673 -19.41 34.38 -6.35
CA TRP A 673 -19.75 35.40 -5.35
C TRP A 673 -21.17 35.22 -4.75
N TYR A 674 -21.72 34.00 -4.74
CA TYR A 674 -23.10 33.74 -4.35
C TYR A 674 -23.29 33.60 -2.83
N GLU A 675 -22.30 33.07 -2.10
CA GLU A 675 -22.33 32.96 -0.63
C GLU A 675 -22.37 34.33 0.08
N ASP A 676 -22.19 35.42 -0.66
CA ASP A 676 -22.18 36.80 -0.15
C ASP A 676 -23.52 37.54 -0.32
N LEU A 677 -24.59 36.87 -0.79
CA LEU A 677 -25.91 37.49 -1.07
C LEU A 677 -26.95 37.31 0.05
N ASP A 678 -26.64 36.61 1.15
CA ASP A 678 -27.59 36.38 2.26
C ASP A 678 -28.02 37.69 2.98
N GLU A 679 -27.36 38.81 2.71
CA GLU A 679 -27.70 40.13 3.27
C GLU A 679 -28.61 40.99 2.37
N LEU A 680 -29.00 40.53 1.18
CA LEU A 680 -29.88 41.32 0.27
C LEU A 680 -31.38 41.05 0.45
N ALA A 681 -31.79 40.16 1.37
CA ALA A 681 -33.19 39.98 1.69
C ALA A 681 -33.67 41.08 2.65
N PRO A 682 -34.67 41.92 2.29
CA PRO A 682 -35.39 42.70 3.29
C PRO A 682 -35.99 41.72 4.30
N ALA A 683 -35.78 41.97 5.59
CA ALA A 683 -36.36 41.15 6.66
C ALA A 683 -37.88 41.06 6.49
N GLY A 684 -38.39 39.95 5.93
CA GLY A 684 -39.84 39.71 5.83
C GLY A 684 -40.34 38.71 4.78
N THR A 685 -39.61 38.37 3.72
CA THR A 685 -40.20 37.61 2.59
C THR A 685 -39.99 36.10 2.59
N LEU A 686 -39.19 35.53 3.50
CA LEU A 686 -38.98 34.07 3.57
C LEU A 686 -40.05 33.29 4.36
N ALA A 687 -41.09 33.96 4.87
CA ALA A 687 -42.17 33.29 5.62
C ALA A 687 -43.37 32.84 4.76
N ALA A 688 -43.44 33.18 3.47
CA ALA A 688 -44.61 32.90 2.62
C ALA A 688 -44.44 31.71 1.64
N ALA A 689 -43.30 31.01 1.67
CA ALA A 689 -43.03 29.88 0.78
C ALA A 689 -42.42 28.68 1.52
N ARG A 690 -43.03 28.30 2.65
CA ARG A 690 -42.89 26.96 3.23
C ARG A 690 -44.26 26.29 3.35
#